data_AF-K9PNG9-F1
#
_entry.id   AF-K9PNG9-F1
#
_cell.length_a   1.000
_cell.length_b   1.000
_cell.length_c   1.000
_cell.angle_alpha   90.00
_cell.angle_beta   90.00
_cell.angle_gamma   90.00
#
_symmetry.space_group_name_H-M   'P 1'
#
loop_
_entity.id
_entity.type
_entity.pdbx_description
1 polymer ?
#
loop_
_entity_poly.entity_id
_entity_poly.type
_entity_poly.pdbx_seq_one_letter_code
_entity_poly.pdbx_strand_id
1 'polypeptide(L)'
;MAKNWLVLVSRVLAIAIAFIYPSTKVCAQNITLDGSLGTRETLTGPNYTIPQSAGQTVGNNLFHSFGKFNLNSNEAAIFQNADNIRNILSRVTSGSQSLIDGLIRTQSGVNLFLINPSGIIFGKNARLDVGGSFVASTANSLKFPDNLEFSATNNLQQPPLLSINVPIGLQYGKQQPGEITLQGQGNSELRVTPGNSLILAGGKINVNQFKLFAPGGKIELAGIAGDGIVDLQVNSNDVDLSLPQKIGQADVTLKNSTLDITADSGRGIKINARNLDLSNSNISSQTQGKGDAGSVLLQTVGSIFLRNSSISSVTYGQGNSGNISLTAKGAIFFDTSSISTSTPSGLGDAGKISLQANGSIAFVGGGIFSDVAYGRGSGGSISLVAGDSILVTQGVTFDSEAISDRSGAGNILFQAGNSVVISDNSRIYSTTGGKGDAGRINLQARSFSLLNGSELVSTTSNEGKGGDIEINTTDAVNISGLYPDGSLLKYSSIRSNAIADATAKKAGDIKITTQTFQLSDAAVLNAGTSSSARGGDITINSRTVEITGGAKLLTSTFGFNGGNAGNITINASEKIAILGSDRNYFPQQQARQSYLYFNDQISPASGLFSNTTPGSNGNGGRISLQTPTLLLANGATVVTSTIGSGKAGDIYLGSPDEPIKQITISGANTGFFANTQASSITLPLKFITVNEIGEAGQLPSTAQKIPTIGTFVEKISGSLDSSNDVDLYQIELEGNQTFSAETFVSNVRDTRLFLFDSNGIGVYANDDTIFSSFDSYQSSLPPKHPLTPKNPGTYYLAITQYPITAVSNGGEVFSFLTPTEISGATGKGGSLPLSGWIGDGFEQDKYTILLRGLTARPQILPGGDGGNITVHAASLIVKDSAQLTTSTSGNGKAGNITINAVDSINLLGSSSGVYANTTPGSSGNGGNIIIDPKNMIIRDGAKIAVDSQGEGIGGNIELAAGILTLNNGTISAETRSSTGGNITLNLQDLLLLRNGSKISTTAGNNQFAGNSGNININSKFIVAVPNENSDISANAFTGTGGKVTINATGIYGITPRSREELVKLLGTNKPQDLDPAKLFTSDITAISQTSPILNGDVILNTPDLDPTRGLTVLPTNLVDVSKQIAQGCTPKGKIASHFTSTGRGGLPLNPDEPLRGRAVMTNWVTLGEGNQQIREITNKSTPETIIEAQSWVINSDGKVELVAYVPGSTFNNSSLLSNLSCNAFPSSQ
;
A
#
# COMPACT_ATOMS: atom_id res chain seq x y z
N MET A 1 45.55 80.49 50.33
CA MET A 1 44.17 80.17 49.93
C MET A 1 44.00 80.69 48.50
N ALA A 2 43.72 79.83 47.50
CA ALA A 2 42.38 79.66 46.86
C ALA A 2 41.91 80.94 46.11
N LYS A 3 41.42 80.99 44.87
CA LYS A 3 41.18 80.10 43.68
C LYS A 3 41.18 81.06 42.45
N ASN A 4 41.36 80.72 41.16
CA ASN A 4 41.58 79.48 40.38
C ASN A 4 42.37 79.85 39.09
N TRP A 5 42.70 78.88 38.23
CA TRP A 5 43.34 79.08 36.90
C TRP A 5 42.46 78.48 35.78
N LEU A 6 42.55 78.85 34.48
CA LEU A 6 42.52 80.14 33.79
C LEU A 6 42.34 79.79 32.30
N VAL A 7 41.57 80.58 31.54
CA VAL A 7 41.16 80.26 30.17
C VAL A 7 41.50 81.43 29.23
N LEU A 8 41.79 81.09 27.97
CA LEU A 8 42.06 81.96 26.82
C LEU A 8 43.37 82.80 26.80
N VAL A 9 44.19 82.48 25.79
CA VAL A 9 44.82 83.42 24.84
C VAL A 9 45.79 84.48 25.40
N SER A 10 47.10 84.21 25.27
CA SER A 10 48.00 84.90 24.29
C SER A 10 49.49 84.80 24.65
N ARG A 11 50.22 83.88 24.00
CA ARG A 11 51.63 84.10 23.62
C ARG A 11 51.88 83.46 22.26
N VAL A 12 52.13 84.31 21.27
CA VAL A 12 52.23 84.00 19.84
C VAL A 12 53.65 84.34 19.37
N LEU A 13 54.17 83.53 18.45
CA LEU A 13 55.38 83.74 17.60
C LEU A 13 56.79 83.84 18.25
N ALA A 14 57.61 82.83 17.96
CA ALA A 14 59.03 82.87 17.51
C ALA A 14 59.69 81.50 17.85
N ILE A 15 59.70 80.52 16.95
CA ILE A 15 60.74 80.28 15.92
C ILE A 15 62.14 80.04 16.53
N ALA A 16 62.56 78.77 16.64
CA ALA A 16 63.79 78.23 16.02
C ALA A 16 64.11 76.78 16.44
N ILE A 17 64.04 75.85 15.47
CA ILE A 17 64.96 74.71 15.25
C ILE A 17 65.35 73.82 16.46
N ALA A 18 64.73 72.63 16.54
CA ALA A 18 65.40 71.40 16.98
C ALA A 18 64.71 70.13 16.42
N PHE A 19 65.35 69.50 15.44
CA PHE A 19 65.15 68.12 14.93
C PHE A 19 63.74 67.61 14.57
N ILE A 20 63.50 67.63 13.26
CA ILE A 20 62.55 66.76 12.55
C ILE A 20 63.18 65.36 12.38
N TYR A 21 62.50 64.33 12.87
CA TYR A 21 62.56 62.97 12.32
C TYR A 21 61.13 62.41 12.30
N PRO A 22 60.45 62.33 11.14
CA PRO A 22 59.26 61.50 11.03
C PRO A 22 59.76 60.06 11.00
N SER A 23 59.53 59.32 12.08
CA SER A 23 59.70 57.86 12.06
C SER A 23 58.66 57.28 11.10
N THR A 24 59.06 57.07 9.84
CA THR A 24 58.26 56.28 8.90
C THR A 24 58.19 54.86 9.44
N LYS A 25 57.05 54.52 10.07
CA LYS A 25 56.72 53.12 10.33
C LYS A 25 56.55 52.43 8.99
N VAL A 26 57.63 51.81 8.51
CA VAL A 26 57.58 50.92 7.35
C VAL A 26 56.70 49.73 7.75
N CYS A 27 55.45 49.73 7.31
CA CYS A 27 54.61 48.54 7.38
C CYS A 27 55.30 47.43 6.59
N ALA A 28 55.33 46.22 7.15
CA ALA A 28 55.88 45.06 6.46
C ALA A 28 55.10 44.81 5.17
N GLN A 29 55.74 45.01 4.02
CA GLN A 29 55.07 44.87 2.73
C GLN A 29 54.71 43.40 2.46
N ASN A 30 53.55 43.19 1.85
CA ASN A 30 52.94 41.85 1.77
C ASN A 30 53.12 41.13 0.44
N ILE A 31 53.53 41.84 -0.63
CA ILE A 31 53.86 41.23 -1.92
C ILE A 31 55.30 41.56 -2.33
N THR A 32 56.07 40.55 -2.71
CA THR A 32 57.43 40.69 -3.25
C THR A 32 57.62 39.83 -4.50
N LEU A 33 58.34 40.34 -5.49
CA LEU A 33 58.77 39.60 -6.68
C LEU A 33 60.07 38.85 -6.35
N ASP A 34 60.21 37.59 -6.78
CA ASP A 34 61.40 36.80 -6.44
C ASP A 34 62.64 37.11 -7.31
N GLY A 35 62.45 37.76 -8.46
CA GLY A 35 63.50 38.12 -9.42
C GLY A 35 63.76 37.08 -10.52
N SER A 36 62.96 36.02 -10.64
CA SER A 36 63.18 34.94 -11.61
C SER A 36 62.57 35.20 -13.01
N LEU A 37 61.62 36.14 -13.10
CA LEU A 37 60.93 36.53 -14.36
C LEU A 37 60.97 38.04 -14.62
N GLY A 38 61.77 38.79 -13.86
CA GLY A 38 61.77 40.25 -13.85
C GLY A 38 62.63 40.78 -12.71
N THR A 39 62.56 42.08 -12.43
CA THR A 39 63.31 42.69 -11.33
C THR A 39 62.80 42.18 -9.98
N ARG A 40 63.72 41.80 -9.08
CA ARG A 40 63.38 41.53 -7.66
C ARG A 40 62.98 42.85 -7.00
N GLU A 41 61.73 42.94 -6.56
CA GLU A 41 61.13 44.16 -6.01
C GLU A 41 60.20 43.82 -4.84
N THR A 42 60.03 44.77 -3.92
CA THR A 42 59.02 44.71 -2.85
C THR A 42 57.96 45.75 -3.20
N LEU A 43 56.73 45.30 -3.46
CA LEU A 43 55.67 46.18 -3.99
C LEU A 43 55.05 46.98 -2.83
N THR A 44 54.77 48.25 -3.06
CA THR A 44 54.21 49.14 -2.01
C THR A 44 52.68 49.08 -2.00
N GLY A 45 52.10 48.73 -0.84
CA GLY A 45 50.66 48.68 -0.61
C GLY A 45 50.03 50.03 -0.20
N PRO A 46 48.72 50.06 0.14
CA PRO A 46 47.82 48.92 0.28
C PRO A 46 47.29 48.37 -1.05
N ASN A 47 47.35 49.16 -2.13
CA ASN A 47 46.99 48.72 -3.49
C ASN A 47 48.27 48.34 -4.25
N TYR A 48 48.65 47.08 -4.17
CA TYR A 48 49.80 46.50 -4.85
C TYR A 48 49.49 46.34 -6.36
N THR A 49 49.84 47.35 -7.15
CA THR A 49 49.79 47.26 -8.62
C THR A 49 50.89 46.33 -9.11
N ILE A 50 50.51 45.29 -9.86
CA ILE A 50 51.41 44.32 -10.47
C ILE A 50 51.39 44.59 -11.98
N PRO A 51 52.35 45.36 -12.53
CA PRO A 51 52.39 45.68 -13.95
C PRO A 51 52.83 44.47 -14.78
N GLN A 52 52.49 44.45 -16.07
CA GLN A 52 52.94 43.38 -16.99
C GLN A 52 54.47 43.23 -17.02
N SER A 53 55.22 44.31 -16.81
CA SER A 53 56.68 44.33 -16.72
C SER A 53 57.26 43.63 -15.47
N ALA A 54 56.43 43.29 -14.47
CA ALA A 54 56.79 42.47 -13.33
C ALA A 54 56.76 40.95 -13.63
N GLY A 55 56.67 40.57 -14.90
CA GLY A 55 56.60 39.19 -15.36
C GLY A 55 57.05 39.02 -16.81
N GLN A 56 56.90 37.82 -17.35
CA GLN A 56 57.22 37.49 -18.75
C GLN A 56 55.98 37.09 -19.53
N THR A 57 55.86 37.59 -20.76
CA THR A 57 54.78 37.24 -21.69
C THR A 57 55.25 36.21 -22.70
N VAL A 58 54.48 35.12 -22.88
CA VAL A 58 54.66 34.13 -23.96
C VAL A 58 53.31 33.89 -24.63
N GLY A 59 53.16 34.34 -25.88
CA GLY A 59 51.90 34.26 -26.60
C GLY A 59 50.77 35.04 -25.91
N ASN A 60 49.74 34.32 -25.46
CA ASN A 60 48.61 34.86 -24.69
C ASN A 60 48.71 34.59 -23.17
N ASN A 61 49.88 34.17 -22.68
CA ASN A 61 50.12 33.85 -21.28
C ASN A 61 51.09 34.87 -20.63
N LEU A 62 50.79 35.32 -19.43
CA LEU A 62 51.64 36.22 -18.61
C LEU A 62 52.06 35.48 -17.33
N PHE A 63 53.37 35.33 -17.11
CA PHE A 63 53.93 34.59 -15.99
C PHE A 63 54.47 35.54 -14.92
N HIS A 64 54.06 35.37 -13.66
CA HIS A 64 54.57 36.11 -12.50
C HIS A 64 55.15 35.18 -11.43
N SER A 65 56.20 35.63 -10.75
CA SER A 65 56.88 34.86 -9.72
C SER A 65 57.15 35.69 -8.48
N PHE A 66 56.54 35.28 -7.37
CA PHE A 66 56.50 36.02 -6.12
C PHE A 66 57.37 35.34 -5.06
N GLY A 67 58.21 36.14 -4.38
CA GLY A 67 58.84 35.70 -3.14
C GLY A 67 57.82 35.60 -2.02
N LYS A 68 56.87 36.53 -1.94
CA LYS A 68 55.78 36.54 -0.96
C LYS A 68 54.52 37.06 -1.65
N PHE A 69 53.38 36.45 -1.38
CA PHE A 69 52.08 36.91 -1.87
C PHE A 69 51.06 36.78 -0.73
N ASN A 70 50.94 37.84 0.07
CA ASN A 70 49.94 38.02 1.11
C ASN A 70 49.12 39.29 0.85
N LEU A 71 47.94 39.37 1.46
CA LEU A 71 47.11 40.57 1.56
C LEU A 71 46.49 40.62 2.96
N ASN A 72 46.57 41.76 3.63
CA ASN A 72 45.81 42.06 4.84
C ASN A 72 44.42 42.64 4.48
N SER A 73 43.54 42.75 5.49
CA SER A 73 42.28 43.49 5.39
C SER A 73 42.48 44.88 4.77
N ASN A 74 41.67 45.18 3.74
CA ASN A 74 41.68 46.41 2.94
C ASN A 74 42.91 46.60 2.02
N GLU A 75 43.76 45.59 1.84
CA GLU A 75 44.77 45.57 0.78
C GLU A 75 44.21 44.94 -0.51
N ALA A 76 44.81 45.29 -1.66
CA ALA A 76 44.46 44.74 -2.96
C ALA A 76 45.68 44.41 -3.81
N ALA A 77 45.67 43.27 -4.49
CA ALA A 77 46.58 42.94 -5.59
C ALA A 77 45.89 43.22 -6.92
N ILE A 78 46.45 44.11 -7.75
CA ILE A 78 45.84 44.57 -9.00
C ILE A 78 46.77 44.22 -10.17
N PHE A 79 46.44 43.17 -10.91
CA PHE A 79 47.20 42.76 -12.09
C PHE A 79 46.84 43.64 -13.30
N GLN A 80 47.86 44.10 -14.02
CA GLN A 80 47.73 44.83 -15.28
C GLN A 80 48.38 44.05 -16.42
N ASN A 81 47.69 43.95 -17.55
CA ASN A 81 48.14 43.23 -18.74
C ASN A 81 47.69 43.95 -20.02
N ALA A 82 48.18 43.49 -21.17
CA ALA A 82 47.66 43.88 -22.49
C ALA A 82 46.48 43.00 -22.91
N ASP A 83 45.66 43.51 -23.84
CA ASP A 83 44.39 42.89 -24.28
C ASP A 83 44.54 41.49 -24.92
N ASN A 84 45.74 41.13 -25.36
CA ASN A 84 46.03 39.82 -25.95
C ASN A 84 46.26 38.71 -24.90
N ILE A 85 46.42 39.07 -23.62
CA ILE A 85 46.63 38.11 -22.53
C ILE A 85 45.31 37.45 -22.15
N ARG A 86 45.32 36.13 -22.00
CA ARG A 86 44.18 35.30 -21.61
C ARG A 86 44.40 34.57 -20.29
N ASN A 87 45.64 34.24 -19.96
CA ASN A 87 45.98 33.59 -18.69
C ASN A 87 47.11 34.34 -17.98
N ILE A 88 46.93 34.59 -16.69
CA ILE A 88 47.99 35.02 -15.76
C ILE A 88 48.37 33.82 -14.90
N LEU A 89 49.63 33.41 -14.96
CA LEU A 89 50.19 32.22 -14.33
C LEU A 89 51.14 32.67 -13.22
N SER A 90 50.69 32.61 -11.96
CA SER A 90 51.41 33.12 -10.80
C SER A 90 51.91 32.00 -9.90
N ARG A 91 53.18 32.06 -9.46
CA ARG A 91 53.76 31.13 -8.48
C ARG A 91 54.37 31.85 -7.27
N VAL A 92 54.38 31.20 -6.10
CA VAL A 92 55.05 31.67 -4.88
C VAL A 92 56.22 30.73 -4.52
N THR A 93 57.44 31.26 -4.39
CA THR A 93 58.68 30.46 -4.38
C THR A 93 59.44 30.41 -3.05
N SER A 94 59.02 31.14 -2.01
CA SER A 94 59.75 31.20 -0.72
C SER A 94 59.50 30.04 0.25
N GLY A 95 58.57 29.13 -0.04
CA GLY A 95 58.13 28.10 0.91
C GLY A 95 57.28 28.64 2.08
N SER A 96 56.80 29.89 1.99
CA SER A 96 55.86 30.47 2.97
C SER A 96 54.42 30.40 2.48
N GLN A 97 53.47 30.13 3.40
CA GLN A 97 52.04 30.08 3.11
C GLN A 97 51.51 31.47 2.71
N SER A 98 50.60 31.51 1.72
CA SER A 98 49.93 32.75 1.32
C SER A 98 48.74 33.05 2.23
N LEU A 99 48.75 34.20 2.91
CA LEU A 99 47.59 34.72 3.66
C LEU A 99 46.92 35.83 2.86
N ILE A 100 45.69 35.60 2.41
CA ILE A 100 44.91 36.48 1.54
C ILE A 100 43.64 36.90 2.30
N ASP A 101 43.67 38.04 2.97
CA ASP A 101 42.52 38.68 3.63
C ASP A 101 42.14 39.99 2.92
N GLY A 102 42.34 40.06 1.61
CA GLY A 102 42.10 41.26 0.79
C GLY A 102 41.62 40.93 -0.62
N LEU A 103 41.65 41.94 -1.50
CA LEU A 103 41.12 41.84 -2.86
C LEU A 103 42.16 41.37 -3.88
N ILE A 104 41.84 40.41 -4.73
CA ILE A 104 42.61 40.11 -5.95
C ILE A 104 41.79 40.54 -7.18
N ARG A 105 42.40 41.37 -8.05
CA ARG A 105 41.76 41.92 -9.25
C ARG A 105 42.59 41.66 -10.51
N THR A 106 41.92 41.29 -11.61
CA THR A 106 42.49 41.24 -12.97
C THR A 106 41.67 42.10 -13.94
N GLN A 107 42.13 42.24 -15.18
CA GLN A 107 41.33 42.83 -16.25
C GLN A 107 40.24 41.85 -16.75
N SER A 108 39.23 42.39 -17.43
CA SER A 108 38.10 41.63 -17.98
C SER A 108 38.56 40.53 -18.96
N GLY A 109 37.98 39.33 -18.87
CA GLY A 109 38.27 38.22 -19.78
C GLY A 109 39.60 37.49 -19.56
N VAL A 110 40.27 37.72 -18.43
CA VAL A 110 41.60 37.12 -18.12
C VAL A 110 41.51 36.14 -16.96
N ASN A 111 41.90 34.88 -17.21
CA ASN A 111 42.02 33.83 -16.20
C ASN A 111 43.23 34.10 -15.28
N LEU A 112 43.13 33.74 -13.99
CA LEU A 112 44.23 33.83 -13.03
C LEU A 112 44.47 32.47 -12.35
N PHE A 113 45.69 31.97 -12.48
CA PHE A 113 46.19 30.79 -11.80
C PHE A 113 47.19 31.24 -10.73
N LEU A 114 47.03 30.76 -9.49
CA LEU A 114 47.92 31.05 -8.36
C LEU A 114 48.35 29.74 -7.69
N ILE A 115 49.64 29.40 -7.79
CA ILE A 115 50.22 28.21 -7.15
C ILE A 115 51.12 28.58 -5.96
N ASN A 116 50.87 28.00 -4.79
CA ASN A 116 51.75 28.05 -3.63
C ASN A 116 51.81 26.67 -2.93
N PRO A 117 52.90 25.88 -3.10
CA PRO A 117 53.05 24.55 -2.50
C PRO A 117 52.87 24.51 -0.98
N SER A 118 53.19 25.63 -0.32
CA SER A 118 53.16 25.81 1.14
C SER A 118 51.74 26.01 1.70
N GLY A 119 50.73 26.13 0.85
CA GLY A 119 49.34 26.35 1.24
C GLY A 119 48.84 27.78 1.01
N ILE A 120 47.52 27.94 1.10
CA ILE A 120 46.81 29.22 0.87
C ILE A 120 45.71 29.37 1.92
N ILE A 121 45.66 30.51 2.60
CA ILE A 121 44.59 30.89 3.54
C ILE A 121 43.84 32.08 2.96
N PHE A 122 42.54 31.95 2.72
CA PHE A 122 41.64 33.07 2.48
C PHE A 122 40.97 33.47 3.80
N GLY A 123 41.23 34.70 4.24
CA GLY A 123 40.59 35.32 5.40
C GLY A 123 39.19 35.85 5.11
N LYS A 124 38.49 36.30 6.14
CA LYS A 124 37.08 36.73 6.05
C LYS A 124 36.83 37.91 5.12
N ASN A 125 37.84 38.73 4.87
CA ASN A 125 37.77 39.89 3.97
C ASN A 125 38.32 39.57 2.57
N ALA A 126 38.70 38.31 2.29
CA ALA A 126 39.18 37.91 0.98
C ALA A 126 38.09 38.09 -0.09
N ARG A 127 38.45 38.69 -1.22
CA ARG A 127 37.55 38.94 -2.34
C ARG A 127 38.26 38.70 -3.66
N LEU A 128 37.49 38.29 -4.67
CA LEU A 128 37.94 38.19 -6.06
C LEU A 128 37.16 39.20 -6.92
N ASP A 129 37.88 39.81 -7.85
CA ASP A 129 37.37 40.63 -8.96
C ASP A 129 38.15 40.23 -10.22
N VAL A 130 38.02 38.95 -10.58
CA VAL A 130 38.76 38.29 -11.65
C VAL A 130 37.89 38.25 -12.91
N GLY A 131 38.41 38.77 -14.02
CA GLY A 131 37.68 38.91 -15.27
C GLY A 131 37.42 37.61 -16.05
N GLY A 132 38.11 36.53 -15.70
CA GLY A 132 37.92 35.17 -16.23
C GLY A 132 37.79 34.15 -15.10
N SER A 133 38.29 32.93 -15.33
CA SER A 133 38.38 31.87 -14.31
C SER A 133 39.47 32.14 -13.26
N PHE A 134 39.27 31.61 -12.05
CA PHE A 134 40.26 31.62 -10.98
C PHE A 134 40.62 30.21 -10.55
N VAL A 135 41.92 29.90 -10.54
CA VAL A 135 42.47 28.61 -10.09
C VAL A 135 43.49 28.87 -8.98
N ALA A 136 43.20 28.44 -7.75
CA ALA A 136 44.16 28.44 -6.66
C ALA A 136 44.61 27.02 -6.37
N SER A 137 45.93 26.80 -6.28
CA SER A 137 46.48 25.46 -6.07
C SER A 137 47.73 25.42 -5.21
N THR A 138 48.00 24.25 -4.63
CA THR A 138 49.23 23.95 -3.88
C THR A 138 50.11 22.94 -4.59
N ALA A 139 49.99 22.87 -5.92
CA ALA A 139 50.88 22.12 -6.81
C ALA A 139 52.31 22.68 -6.81
N ASN A 140 53.29 21.81 -7.05
CA ASN A 140 54.71 22.13 -7.14
C ASN A 140 55.09 22.81 -8.47
N SER A 141 54.39 22.50 -9.56
CA SER A 141 54.56 23.16 -10.87
C SER A 141 53.29 23.11 -11.72
N LEU A 142 53.21 24.03 -12.68
CA LEU A 142 52.31 23.93 -13.83
C LEU A 142 53.08 23.29 -15.00
N LYS A 143 52.49 22.29 -15.66
CA LYS A 143 53.14 21.52 -16.72
C LYS A 143 52.51 21.78 -18.09
N PHE A 144 53.32 21.75 -19.14
CA PHE A 144 52.96 22.10 -20.51
C PHE A 144 53.11 20.92 -21.50
N PRO A 145 52.50 20.99 -22.71
CA PRO A 145 52.44 19.87 -23.67
C PRO A 145 53.80 19.31 -24.10
N ASP A 146 54.82 20.15 -24.08
CA ASP A 146 56.22 19.91 -24.41
C ASP A 146 57.05 19.33 -23.23
N ASN A 147 56.39 18.98 -22.13
CA ASN A 147 56.95 18.61 -20.84
C ASN A 147 57.73 19.71 -20.11
N LEU A 148 57.63 20.97 -20.53
CA LEU A 148 58.19 22.09 -19.80
C LEU A 148 57.37 22.38 -18.53
N GLU A 149 58.02 22.94 -17.51
CA GLU A 149 57.42 23.16 -16.19
C GLU A 149 57.64 24.59 -15.68
N PHE A 150 56.57 25.23 -15.24
CA PHE A 150 56.60 26.45 -14.45
C PHE A 150 56.54 26.11 -12.95
N SER A 151 57.70 25.83 -12.36
CA SER A 151 57.82 25.29 -10.99
C SER A 151 57.93 26.33 -9.90
N ALA A 152 57.20 26.14 -8.81
CA ALA A 152 57.29 26.91 -7.57
C ALA A 152 58.38 26.39 -6.60
N THR A 153 58.91 25.19 -6.82
CA THR A 153 59.89 24.54 -5.92
C THR A 153 61.28 24.33 -6.52
N ASN A 154 61.40 24.29 -7.85
CA ASN A 154 62.70 24.10 -8.52
C ASN A 154 63.25 25.44 -9.05
N ASN A 155 64.39 25.87 -8.51
CA ASN A 155 65.15 27.03 -9.00
C ASN A 155 65.90 26.71 -10.31
N LEU A 156 65.17 26.49 -11.41
CA LEU A 156 65.75 26.51 -12.75
C LEU A 156 66.01 27.98 -13.15
N GLN A 157 67.28 28.33 -13.33
CA GLN A 157 67.73 29.72 -13.55
C GLN A 157 67.39 30.32 -14.92
N GLN A 158 66.78 29.56 -15.84
CA GLN A 158 66.20 30.08 -17.08
C GLN A 158 64.94 29.26 -17.46
N PRO A 159 63.79 29.91 -17.68
CA PRO A 159 62.63 29.23 -18.25
C PRO A 159 62.85 28.96 -19.75
N PRO A 160 62.47 27.77 -20.25
CA PRO A 160 62.43 27.49 -21.68
C PRO A 160 61.21 28.19 -22.30
N LEU A 161 61.46 29.30 -23.02
CA LEU A 161 60.44 30.29 -23.45
C LEU A 161 59.93 30.13 -24.90
N LEU A 162 60.21 29.01 -25.57
CA LEU A 162 59.89 28.83 -26.99
C LEU A 162 58.68 27.90 -27.18
N SER A 163 57.56 28.53 -27.55
CA SER A 163 56.25 27.94 -27.91
C SER A 163 55.55 27.10 -26.85
N ILE A 164 55.02 27.76 -25.81
CA ILE A 164 54.11 27.15 -24.84
C ILE A 164 52.65 27.54 -25.14
N ASN A 165 51.83 26.54 -25.44
CA ASN A 165 50.36 26.64 -25.50
C ASN A 165 49.77 26.50 -24.06
N VAL A 166 48.44 26.50 -23.90
CA VAL A 166 47.79 26.40 -22.57
C VAL A 166 48.34 25.26 -21.67
N PRO A 167 48.39 25.44 -20.33
CA PRO A 167 48.84 24.41 -19.40
C PRO A 167 48.04 23.11 -19.55
N ILE A 168 48.72 21.96 -19.45
CA ILE A 168 48.07 20.64 -19.48
C ILE A 168 47.79 20.08 -18.09
N GLY A 169 48.43 20.58 -17.03
CA GLY A 169 48.16 20.09 -15.68
C GLY A 169 48.93 20.72 -14.52
N LEU A 170 48.48 20.41 -13.32
CA LEU A 170 49.05 20.72 -12.01
C LEU A 170 49.88 19.53 -11.52
N GLN A 171 51.18 19.68 -11.39
CA GLN A 171 52.08 18.64 -10.88
C GLN A 171 52.23 18.76 -9.36
N TYR A 172 51.83 17.72 -8.66
CA TYR A 172 52.07 17.52 -7.22
C TYR A 172 53.26 16.58 -7.04
N GLY A 173 54.11 16.85 -6.05
CA GLY A 173 55.26 16.02 -5.71
C GLY A 173 54.98 15.01 -4.59
N LYS A 174 56.04 14.36 -4.12
CA LYS A 174 56.00 13.31 -3.07
C LYS A 174 55.74 13.83 -1.65
N GLN A 175 55.89 15.13 -1.42
CA GLN A 175 55.54 15.74 -0.14
C GLN A 175 54.04 16.01 -0.10
N GLN A 176 53.43 15.89 1.09
CA GLN A 176 52.01 16.20 1.26
C GLN A 176 51.75 17.66 0.82
N PRO A 177 50.85 17.92 -0.16
CA PRO A 177 50.57 19.27 -0.62
C PRO A 177 50.00 20.15 0.51
N GLY A 178 50.36 21.43 0.52
CA GLY A 178 49.88 22.39 1.52
C GLY A 178 48.35 22.51 1.55
N GLU A 179 47.78 22.87 2.69
CA GLU A 179 46.32 23.00 2.84
C GLU A 179 45.80 24.31 2.20
N ILE A 180 44.58 24.25 1.64
CA ILE A 180 43.81 25.44 1.22
C ILE A 180 42.71 25.64 2.27
N THR A 181 42.73 26.79 2.94
CA THR A 181 41.78 27.08 4.03
C THR A 181 41.04 28.39 3.76
N LEU A 182 39.74 28.40 3.97
CA LEU A 182 38.87 29.57 3.89
C LEU A 182 38.17 29.76 5.24
N GLN A 183 38.40 30.90 5.90
CA GLN A 183 37.82 31.24 7.21
C GLN A 183 37.02 32.53 7.10
N GLY A 184 35.71 32.40 6.99
CA GLY A 184 34.79 33.52 6.75
C GLY A 184 34.08 34.01 8.00
N GLN A 185 33.35 35.12 7.84
CA GLN A 185 32.48 35.69 8.87
C GLN A 185 31.34 36.47 8.19
N GLY A 186 30.10 36.02 8.34
CA GLY A 186 28.94 36.67 7.72
C GLY A 186 28.96 36.54 6.19
N ASN A 187 29.17 37.66 5.48
CA ASN A 187 29.04 37.74 4.02
C ASN A 187 30.38 37.50 3.27
N SER A 188 31.25 36.64 3.80
CA SER A 188 32.54 36.31 3.15
C SER A 188 32.31 35.51 1.86
N GLU A 189 32.74 36.05 0.72
CA GLU A 189 32.48 35.47 -0.61
C GLU A 189 33.69 35.57 -1.55
N LEU A 190 34.10 34.44 -2.13
CA LEU A 190 34.95 34.42 -3.32
C LEU A 190 34.06 34.31 -4.55
N ARG A 191 34.12 35.30 -5.45
CA ARG A 191 33.24 35.41 -6.61
C ARG A 191 34.02 35.59 -7.90
N VAL A 192 33.70 34.78 -8.91
CA VAL A 192 34.18 34.98 -10.29
C VAL A 192 33.12 35.67 -11.14
N THR A 193 33.53 36.19 -12.30
CA THR A 193 32.60 36.73 -13.31
C THR A 193 31.70 35.61 -13.89
N PRO A 194 30.45 35.92 -14.29
CA PRO A 194 29.49 34.89 -14.72
C PRO A 194 30.00 34.01 -15.87
N GLY A 195 29.65 32.72 -15.84
CA GLY A 195 30.04 31.71 -16.84
C GLY A 195 31.43 31.08 -16.66
N ASN A 196 32.27 31.65 -15.78
CA ASN A 196 33.66 31.23 -15.55
C ASN A 196 33.81 30.28 -14.34
N SER A 197 34.96 29.62 -14.24
CA SER A 197 35.27 28.59 -13.24
C SER A 197 35.97 29.15 -12.00
N LEU A 198 35.64 28.59 -10.83
CA LEU A 198 36.30 28.83 -9.55
C LEU A 198 36.84 27.49 -9.02
N ILE A 199 38.15 27.32 -9.06
CA ILE A 199 38.82 26.04 -8.83
C ILE A 199 39.79 26.13 -7.65
N LEU A 200 39.66 25.22 -6.69
CA LEU A 200 40.60 25.03 -5.58
C LEU A 200 41.17 23.60 -5.62
N ALA A 201 42.47 23.44 -5.87
CA ALA A 201 43.12 22.13 -5.98
C ALA A 201 44.40 22.08 -5.16
N GLY A 202 44.45 21.34 -4.06
CA GLY A 202 45.58 21.39 -3.14
C GLY A 202 45.63 20.21 -2.18
N GLY A 203 46.19 20.42 -0.98
CA GLY A 203 46.16 19.45 0.11
C GLY A 203 44.75 19.21 0.64
N LYS A 204 44.58 19.23 1.98
CA LYS A 204 43.21 19.32 2.52
C LYS A 204 42.59 20.66 2.15
N ILE A 205 41.28 20.67 1.88
CA ILE A 205 40.52 21.88 1.61
C ILE A 205 39.49 22.09 2.72
N ASN A 206 39.64 23.16 3.50
CA ASN A 206 38.77 23.49 4.63
C ASN A 206 38.01 24.79 4.36
N VAL A 207 36.69 24.73 4.22
CA VAL A 207 35.84 25.90 3.91
C VAL A 207 34.84 26.13 5.06
N ASN A 208 35.09 27.14 5.88
CA ASN A 208 34.27 27.45 7.06
C ASN A 208 33.67 28.86 6.96
N GLN A 209 32.34 28.97 7.09
CA GLN A 209 31.57 30.22 7.03
C GLN A 209 31.84 31.06 5.77
N PHE A 210 32.03 30.42 4.62
CA PHE A 210 32.40 31.06 3.35
C PHE A 210 31.44 30.69 2.22
N LYS A 211 31.17 31.65 1.32
CA LYS A 211 30.51 31.39 0.04
C LYS A 211 31.53 31.34 -1.11
N LEU A 212 31.48 30.29 -1.92
CA LEU A 212 32.11 30.24 -3.24
C LEU A 212 31.01 30.45 -4.29
N PHE A 213 31.13 31.50 -5.11
CA PHE A 213 30.08 31.91 -6.06
C PHE A 213 30.61 32.02 -7.49
N ALA A 214 30.14 31.15 -8.38
CA ALA A 214 30.48 31.16 -9.81
C ALA A 214 29.18 31.13 -10.64
N PRO A 215 28.43 32.25 -10.69
CA PRO A 215 27.09 32.28 -11.30
C PRO A 215 27.12 31.82 -12.77
N GLY A 216 26.40 30.74 -13.08
CA GLY A 216 26.35 30.10 -14.39
C GLY A 216 27.67 29.47 -14.86
N GLY A 217 28.66 29.41 -13.99
CA GLY A 217 29.97 28.86 -14.22
C GLY A 217 30.15 27.49 -13.56
N LYS A 218 31.37 27.22 -13.13
CA LYS A 218 31.77 25.96 -12.47
C LYS A 218 32.43 26.22 -11.12
N ILE A 219 32.22 25.32 -10.17
CA ILE A 219 33.03 25.24 -8.94
C ILE A 219 33.65 23.85 -8.86
N GLU A 220 34.98 23.78 -8.77
CA GLU A 220 35.69 22.51 -8.60
C GLU A 220 36.60 22.53 -7.38
N LEU A 221 36.44 21.53 -6.51
CA LEU A 221 37.30 21.30 -5.33
C LEU A 221 38.02 19.96 -5.49
N ALA A 222 39.35 19.95 -5.39
CA ALA A 222 40.16 18.74 -5.49
C ALA A 222 41.18 18.64 -4.35
N GLY A 223 40.89 17.77 -3.38
CA GLY A 223 41.85 17.41 -2.34
C GLY A 223 42.83 16.35 -2.84
N ILE A 224 44.11 16.65 -2.81
CA ILE A 224 45.24 15.86 -3.33
C ILE A 224 46.23 15.56 -2.21
N ALA A 225 46.67 14.30 -2.10
CA ALA A 225 47.60 13.83 -1.06
C ALA A 225 48.82 13.07 -1.61
N GLY A 226 48.93 12.88 -2.92
CA GLY A 226 49.97 12.06 -3.54
C GLY A 226 50.64 12.69 -4.76
N ASP A 227 51.81 12.13 -5.10
CA ASP A 227 52.60 12.45 -6.29
C ASP A 227 51.81 12.15 -7.57
N GLY A 228 51.81 13.09 -8.52
CA GLY A 228 51.08 12.95 -9.77
C GLY A 228 50.70 14.28 -10.43
N ILE A 229 50.16 14.18 -11.65
CA ILE A 229 49.65 15.32 -12.43
C ILE A 229 48.11 15.28 -12.35
N VAL A 230 47.48 16.42 -12.05
CA VAL A 230 46.03 16.62 -12.27
C VAL A 230 45.88 17.45 -13.53
N ASP A 231 45.20 16.92 -14.55
CA ASP A 231 45.12 17.59 -15.85
C ASP A 231 44.23 18.84 -15.76
N LEU A 232 44.62 19.88 -16.49
CA LEU A 232 43.88 21.13 -16.68
C LEU A 232 43.44 21.20 -18.14
N GLN A 233 42.13 21.34 -18.37
CA GLN A 233 41.58 21.67 -19.69
C GLN A 233 41.21 23.15 -19.68
N VAL A 234 41.81 23.96 -20.57
CA VAL A 234 41.63 25.41 -20.63
C VAL A 234 41.06 25.81 -22.01
N ASN A 235 39.74 25.97 -22.07
CA ASN A 235 39.00 26.32 -23.27
C ASN A 235 38.52 27.78 -23.17
N SER A 236 39.38 28.72 -23.59
CA SER A 236 39.17 30.16 -23.35
C SER A 236 39.08 30.45 -21.85
N ASN A 237 37.92 30.90 -21.34
CA ASN A 237 37.70 31.10 -19.91
C ASN A 237 37.04 29.89 -19.21
N ASP A 238 36.71 28.83 -19.95
CA ASP A 238 36.20 27.59 -19.36
C ASP A 238 37.39 26.72 -18.91
N VAL A 239 37.47 26.42 -17.61
CA VAL A 239 38.55 25.62 -17.03
C VAL A 239 37.97 24.44 -16.27
N ASP A 240 38.52 23.24 -16.50
CA ASP A 240 38.14 21.98 -15.85
C ASP A 240 39.37 21.21 -15.33
N LEU A 241 39.21 20.49 -14.21
CA LEU A 241 40.17 19.50 -13.72
C LEU A 241 39.79 18.08 -14.15
N SER A 242 40.78 17.28 -14.54
CA SER A 242 40.66 15.83 -14.65
C SER A 242 41.72 15.14 -13.77
N LEU A 243 41.28 14.35 -12.80
CA LEU A 243 42.17 13.60 -11.91
C LEU A 243 42.45 12.22 -12.50
N PRO A 244 43.72 11.77 -12.59
CA PRO A 244 44.02 10.40 -13.00
C PRO A 244 43.67 9.41 -11.88
N GLN A 245 43.27 8.19 -12.25
CA GLN A 245 42.78 7.16 -11.31
C GLN A 245 43.75 6.76 -10.17
N LYS A 246 45.05 7.10 -10.26
CA LYS A 246 46.09 6.66 -9.32
C LYS A 246 46.56 7.76 -8.35
N ILE A 247 46.12 9.01 -8.48
CA ILE A 247 46.58 10.07 -7.57
C ILE A 247 45.92 9.93 -6.20
N GLY A 248 46.73 10.04 -5.13
CA GLY A 248 46.21 10.04 -3.77
C GLY A 248 45.36 11.29 -3.53
N GLN A 249 44.21 11.14 -2.87
CA GLN A 249 43.30 12.25 -2.55
C GLN A 249 43.41 12.66 -1.07
N ALA A 250 43.06 13.90 -0.77
CA ALA A 250 43.00 14.50 0.58
C ALA A 250 41.55 14.87 0.95
N ASP A 251 41.28 15.11 2.24
CA ASP A 251 39.92 15.42 2.70
C ASP A 251 39.47 16.83 2.30
N VAL A 252 38.17 16.98 2.06
CA VAL A 252 37.50 18.27 1.81
C VAL A 252 36.39 18.45 2.86
N THR A 253 36.35 19.61 3.51
CA THR A 253 35.38 19.92 4.57
C THR A 253 34.67 21.25 4.30
N LEU A 254 33.34 21.22 4.35
CA LEU A 254 32.43 22.35 4.23
C LEU A 254 31.65 22.49 5.54
N LYS A 255 31.80 23.64 6.22
CA LYS A 255 31.14 23.92 7.49
C LYS A 255 30.49 25.29 7.50
N ASN A 256 29.16 25.36 7.66
CA ASN A 256 28.38 26.59 7.55
C ASN A 256 28.66 27.36 6.23
N SER A 257 28.92 26.64 5.14
CA SER A 257 29.48 27.19 3.89
C SER A 257 28.57 26.90 2.70
N THR A 258 28.71 27.71 1.64
CA THR A 258 27.86 27.64 0.45
C THR A 258 28.71 27.52 -0.82
N LEU A 259 28.42 26.54 -1.66
CA LEU A 259 28.89 26.47 -3.05
C LEU A 259 27.71 26.80 -3.96
N ASP A 260 27.82 27.86 -4.78
CA ASP A 260 26.68 28.40 -5.53
C ASP A 260 27.07 28.74 -6.98
N ILE A 261 26.34 28.19 -7.95
CA ILE A 261 26.46 28.54 -9.38
C ILE A 261 25.14 29.05 -9.97
N THR A 262 24.18 29.44 -9.14
CA THR A 262 22.83 29.86 -9.53
C THR A 262 22.84 31.02 -10.55
N ALA A 263 22.17 30.82 -11.69
CA ALA A 263 22.05 31.78 -12.80
C ALA A 263 20.92 31.37 -13.78
N ASP A 264 20.87 31.93 -14.98
CA ASP A 264 19.89 31.51 -16.00
C ASP A 264 20.21 30.14 -16.64
N SER A 265 21.46 29.69 -16.57
CA SER A 265 21.93 28.35 -16.96
C SER A 265 23.17 28.00 -16.12
N GLY A 266 23.31 26.74 -15.69
CA GLY A 266 24.45 26.29 -14.86
C GLY A 266 25.34 25.27 -15.58
N ARG A 267 26.64 25.23 -15.28
CA ARG A 267 27.57 24.24 -15.87
C ARG A 267 27.80 23.05 -14.93
N GLY A 268 28.18 23.29 -13.69
CA GLY A 268 28.21 22.24 -12.66
C GLY A 268 29.12 22.49 -11.45
N ILE A 269 28.99 21.64 -10.45
CA ILE A 269 29.83 21.63 -9.24
C ILE A 269 30.48 20.26 -9.08
N LYS A 270 31.80 20.20 -8.88
CA LYS A 270 32.56 18.96 -8.77
C LYS A 270 33.43 18.95 -7.50
N ILE A 271 33.40 17.85 -6.75
CA ILE A 271 34.29 17.65 -5.60
C ILE A 271 34.98 16.29 -5.73
N ASN A 272 36.31 16.29 -5.63
CA ASN A 272 37.15 15.10 -5.52
C ASN A 272 37.89 15.11 -4.18
N ALA A 273 37.70 14.09 -3.35
CA ALA A 273 38.28 14.07 -2.00
C ALA A 273 38.50 12.65 -1.45
N ARG A 274 39.39 12.50 -0.47
CA ARG A 274 39.47 11.26 0.31
C ARG A 274 38.19 11.06 1.10
N ASN A 275 37.90 11.95 2.03
CA ASN A 275 36.58 12.06 2.64
C ASN A 275 35.99 13.44 2.38
N LEU A 276 34.67 13.51 2.32
CA LEU A 276 33.93 14.75 2.14
C LEU A 276 32.96 14.92 3.31
N ASP A 277 33.11 16.00 4.07
CA ASP A 277 32.23 16.33 5.20
C ASP A 277 31.50 17.65 4.94
N LEU A 278 30.17 17.60 4.85
CA LEU A 278 29.28 18.75 4.78
C LEU A 278 28.53 18.88 6.11
N SER A 279 28.70 20.00 6.79
CA SER A 279 27.98 20.32 8.02
C SER A 279 27.33 21.71 7.93
N ASN A 280 26.01 21.79 8.12
CA ASN A 280 25.23 23.03 7.99
C ASN A 280 25.51 23.78 6.66
N SER A 281 25.75 23.05 5.58
CA SER A 281 26.29 23.60 4.33
C SER A 281 25.35 23.37 3.14
N ASN A 282 25.45 24.23 2.13
CA ASN A 282 24.59 24.22 0.95
C ASN A 282 25.43 24.12 -0.33
N ILE A 283 25.01 23.24 -1.25
CA ILE A 283 25.50 23.19 -2.62
C ILE A 283 24.31 23.50 -3.54
N SER A 284 24.40 24.58 -4.32
CA SER A 284 23.32 25.07 -5.15
C SER A 284 23.75 25.27 -6.61
N SER A 285 22.97 24.68 -7.51
CA SER A 285 22.98 24.95 -8.93
C SER A 285 21.56 25.18 -9.42
N GLN A 286 20.97 26.32 -9.06
CA GLN A 286 19.58 26.62 -9.40
C GLN A 286 19.46 27.44 -10.69
N THR A 287 18.33 27.31 -11.40
CA THR A 287 17.99 28.23 -12.51
C THR A 287 16.59 28.83 -12.39
N GLN A 288 16.50 30.13 -12.65
CA GLN A 288 15.23 30.90 -12.62
C GLN A 288 14.76 31.33 -14.03
N GLY A 289 15.67 31.29 -15.03
CA GLY A 289 15.45 31.74 -16.40
C GLY A 289 15.01 30.64 -17.38
N LYS A 290 15.60 30.62 -18.59
CA LYS A 290 15.27 29.70 -19.68
C LYS A 290 16.31 28.59 -19.95
N GLY A 291 17.17 28.28 -18.97
CA GLY A 291 18.24 27.30 -19.12
C GLY A 291 18.25 26.22 -18.05
N ASP A 292 18.89 25.10 -18.41
CA ASP A 292 19.05 23.92 -17.57
C ASP A 292 19.98 24.18 -16.37
N ALA A 293 19.70 23.50 -15.27
CA ALA A 293 20.56 23.51 -14.10
C ALA A 293 21.82 22.63 -14.27
N GLY A 294 22.96 23.13 -13.77
CA GLY A 294 24.23 22.40 -13.79
C GLY A 294 24.22 21.17 -12.87
N SER A 295 24.92 20.11 -13.28
CA SER A 295 24.98 18.88 -12.48
C SER A 295 25.95 18.99 -11.29
N VAL A 296 25.69 18.24 -10.22
CA VAL A 296 26.59 18.14 -9.05
C VAL A 296 27.22 16.74 -9.00
N LEU A 297 28.55 16.68 -8.96
CA LEU A 297 29.34 15.44 -8.96
C LEU A 297 30.29 15.40 -7.77
N LEU A 298 30.00 14.55 -6.79
CA LEU A 298 30.82 14.34 -5.59
C LEU A 298 31.46 12.96 -5.64
N GLN A 299 32.79 12.90 -5.67
CA GLN A 299 33.56 11.66 -5.85
C GLN A 299 34.58 11.49 -4.74
N THR A 300 34.56 10.34 -4.08
CA THR A 300 35.47 10.05 -2.97
C THR A 300 36.06 8.64 -2.97
N VAL A 301 37.33 8.54 -2.56
CA VAL A 301 38.02 7.26 -2.31
C VAL A 301 37.88 6.76 -0.86
N GLY A 302 37.16 7.52 -0.03
CA GLY A 302 36.69 7.20 1.31
C GLY A 302 35.19 7.44 1.40
N SER A 303 34.74 8.15 2.44
CA SER A 303 33.30 8.34 2.74
C SER A 303 32.80 9.77 2.52
N ILE A 304 31.48 9.91 2.32
CA ILE A 304 30.77 11.20 2.25
C ILE A 304 29.83 11.30 3.45
N PHE A 305 29.91 12.40 4.20
CA PHE A 305 29.04 12.72 5.32
C PHE A 305 28.30 14.03 5.06
N LEU A 306 26.97 14.02 5.23
CA LEU A 306 26.11 15.19 5.17
C LEU A 306 25.34 15.32 6.48
N ARG A 307 25.50 16.45 7.17
CA ARG A 307 24.82 16.74 8.45
C ARG A 307 24.14 18.09 8.36
N ASN A 308 22.82 18.12 8.54
CA ASN A 308 21.98 19.32 8.36
C ASN A 308 22.34 20.12 7.09
N SER A 309 22.57 19.42 5.98
CA SER A 309 23.13 20.00 4.74
C SER A 309 22.24 19.70 3.53
N SER A 310 22.34 20.53 2.50
CA SER A 310 21.49 20.43 1.29
C SER A 310 22.30 20.49 0.00
N ILE A 311 21.96 19.63 -0.96
CA ILE A 311 22.48 19.67 -2.32
C ILE A 311 21.30 19.84 -3.28
N SER A 312 21.31 20.89 -4.11
CA SER A 312 20.21 21.20 -5.02
C SER A 312 20.70 21.54 -6.43
N SER A 313 20.04 20.94 -7.43
CA SER A 313 20.17 21.29 -8.85
C SER A 313 18.75 21.45 -9.42
N VAL A 314 18.13 22.60 -9.16
CA VAL A 314 16.69 22.82 -9.29
C VAL A 314 16.39 23.92 -10.30
N THR A 315 15.51 23.64 -11.26
CA THR A 315 15.04 24.61 -12.25
C THR A 315 13.62 25.09 -11.91
N TYR A 316 13.51 26.36 -11.54
CA TYR A 316 12.23 27.06 -11.31
C TYR A 316 11.64 27.66 -12.60
N GLY A 317 12.50 27.94 -13.59
CA GLY A 317 12.12 28.52 -14.88
C GLY A 317 11.88 27.48 -15.99
N GLN A 318 12.12 27.84 -17.25
CA GLN A 318 12.02 26.91 -18.39
C GLN A 318 13.35 26.19 -18.57
N GLY A 319 13.39 24.86 -18.41
CA GLY A 319 14.62 24.07 -18.53
C GLY A 319 14.52 22.79 -17.71
N ASN A 320 15.47 21.89 -17.91
CA ASN A 320 15.61 20.64 -17.16
C ASN A 320 16.51 20.85 -15.93
N SER A 321 16.20 20.14 -14.85
CA SER A 321 17.08 20.10 -13.69
C SER A 321 18.32 19.23 -13.93
N GLY A 322 19.44 19.60 -13.31
CA GLY A 322 20.71 18.89 -13.43
C GLY A 322 20.74 17.62 -12.60
N ASN A 323 21.62 16.69 -12.96
CA ASN A 323 21.79 15.44 -12.23
C ASN A 323 22.62 15.64 -10.96
N ILE A 324 22.37 14.84 -9.93
CA ILE A 324 23.21 14.78 -8.73
C ILE A 324 23.78 13.37 -8.57
N SER A 325 25.11 13.26 -8.54
CA SER A 325 25.82 11.99 -8.40
C SER A 325 26.82 12.03 -7.25
N LEU A 326 26.65 11.11 -6.29
CA LEU A 326 27.58 10.88 -5.18
C LEU A 326 28.19 9.48 -5.34
N THR A 327 29.52 9.41 -5.38
CA THR A 327 30.27 8.14 -5.46
C THR A 327 31.28 8.07 -4.31
N ALA A 328 31.24 6.98 -3.53
CA ALA A 328 32.13 6.73 -2.40
C ALA A 328 32.72 5.31 -2.44
N LYS A 329 34.00 5.16 -2.11
CA LYS A 329 34.62 3.85 -1.86
C LYS A 329 34.46 3.38 -0.41
N GLY A 330 34.02 4.26 0.48
CA GLY A 330 33.50 3.97 1.81
C GLY A 330 31.97 4.04 1.83
N ALA A 331 31.42 4.72 2.83
CA ALA A 331 29.98 4.89 3.03
C ALA A 331 29.49 6.28 2.58
N ILE A 332 28.18 6.42 2.39
CA ILE A 332 27.49 7.71 2.24
C ILE A 332 26.47 7.82 3.39
N PHE A 333 26.61 8.86 4.21
CA PHE A 333 25.78 9.04 5.41
C PHE A 333 25.09 10.42 5.40
N PHE A 334 23.76 10.39 5.54
CA PHE A 334 22.90 11.57 5.65
C PHE A 334 22.27 11.60 7.05
N ASP A 335 22.52 12.70 7.76
CA ASP A 335 21.84 13.08 8.99
C ASP A 335 21.10 14.39 8.72
N THR A 336 19.77 14.33 8.80
CA THR A 336 18.87 15.49 8.65
C THR A 336 19.19 16.33 7.40
N SER A 337 19.54 15.67 6.29
CA SER A 337 20.10 16.29 5.08
C SER A 337 19.27 15.97 3.83
N SER A 338 19.29 16.87 2.85
CA SER A 338 18.46 16.76 1.64
C SER A 338 19.24 16.81 0.32
N ILE A 339 18.73 16.10 -0.68
CA ILE A 339 19.13 16.22 -2.08
C ILE A 339 17.89 16.56 -2.91
N SER A 340 17.98 17.54 -3.82
CA SER A 340 16.89 17.90 -4.73
C SER A 340 17.34 18.15 -6.18
N THR A 341 16.58 17.59 -7.14
CA THR A 341 16.69 17.83 -8.60
C THR A 341 15.35 18.20 -9.23
N SER A 342 14.43 18.75 -8.43
CA SER A 342 13.03 18.99 -8.78
C SER A 342 12.84 20.10 -9.83
N THR A 343 11.69 20.14 -10.52
CA THR A 343 11.27 21.30 -11.36
C THR A 343 9.91 21.87 -10.90
N PRO A 344 9.86 22.63 -9.78
CA PRO A 344 8.59 22.95 -9.10
C PRO A 344 7.58 23.73 -9.97
N SER A 345 8.06 24.64 -10.79
CA SER A 345 7.25 25.54 -11.65
C SER A 345 7.68 25.52 -13.13
N GLY A 346 8.57 24.60 -13.50
CA GLY A 346 9.26 24.61 -14.79
C GLY A 346 8.59 23.80 -15.90
N LEU A 347 9.04 23.97 -17.14
CA LEU A 347 8.53 23.18 -18.28
C LEU A 347 9.35 21.92 -18.58
N GLY A 348 10.49 21.71 -17.93
CA GLY A 348 11.40 20.59 -18.17
C GLY A 348 11.39 19.50 -17.09
N ASP A 349 12.11 18.43 -17.39
CA ASP A 349 12.20 17.20 -16.59
C ASP A 349 13.07 17.40 -15.32
N ALA A 350 12.76 16.64 -14.27
CA ALA A 350 13.59 16.57 -13.06
C ALA A 350 14.85 15.70 -13.30
N GLY A 351 15.98 16.12 -12.71
CA GLY A 351 17.28 15.47 -12.93
C GLY A 351 17.43 14.14 -12.19
N LYS A 352 18.27 13.22 -12.66
CA LYS A 352 18.53 11.94 -11.97
C LYS A 352 19.35 12.13 -10.70
N ILE A 353 19.01 11.39 -9.64
CA ILE A 353 19.82 11.28 -8.41
C ILE A 353 20.43 9.88 -8.31
N SER A 354 21.76 9.80 -8.17
CA SER A 354 22.52 8.55 -8.18
C SER A 354 23.54 8.50 -7.04
N LEU A 355 23.34 7.59 -6.09
CA LEU A 355 24.19 7.39 -4.93
C LEU A 355 24.85 6.00 -5.02
N GLN A 356 26.18 5.95 -5.06
CA GLN A 356 26.94 4.71 -5.13
C GLN A 356 28.00 4.64 -4.02
N ALA A 357 27.90 3.62 -3.16
CA ALA A 357 28.84 3.34 -2.09
C ALA A 357 29.37 1.90 -2.21
N ASN A 358 30.68 1.71 -2.04
CA ASN A 358 31.21 0.35 -1.83
C ASN A 358 30.89 -0.17 -0.41
N GLY A 359 30.64 0.71 0.56
CA GLY A 359 30.10 0.37 1.88
C GLY A 359 28.58 0.54 1.92
N SER A 360 28.08 1.11 3.01
CA SER A 360 26.65 1.36 3.23
C SER A 360 26.18 2.75 2.76
N ILE A 361 24.88 2.89 2.51
CA ILE A 361 24.20 4.17 2.35
C ILE A 361 23.16 4.30 3.46
N ALA A 362 23.20 5.37 4.25
CA ALA A 362 22.25 5.55 5.36
C ALA A 362 21.63 6.95 5.38
N PHE A 363 20.31 7.00 5.54
CA PHE A 363 19.51 8.20 5.75
C PHE A 363 18.85 8.15 7.13
N VAL A 364 19.18 9.14 7.95
CA VAL A 364 18.66 9.34 9.31
C VAL A 364 18.03 10.74 9.33
N GLY A 365 16.75 10.82 8.99
CA GLY A 365 16.06 12.09 8.71
C GLY A 365 16.48 12.76 7.39
N GLY A 366 15.69 13.74 6.94
CA GLY A 366 15.90 14.44 5.67
C GLY A 366 15.13 13.81 4.49
N GLY A 367 15.71 13.84 3.28
CA GLY A 367 15.01 13.32 2.10
C GLY A 367 15.74 13.44 0.75
N ILE A 368 15.17 12.82 -0.27
CA ILE A 368 15.58 12.91 -1.68
C ILE A 368 14.38 13.37 -2.50
N PHE A 369 14.51 14.41 -3.30
CA PHE A 369 13.41 15.01 -4.07
C PHE A 369 13.80 15.14 -5.55
N SER A 370 13.06 14.48 -6.42
CA SER A 370 13.33 14.36 -7.86
C SER A 370 12.05 14.55 -8.66
N ASP A 371 11.21 15.46 -8.16
CA ASP A 371 9.79 15.62 -8.47
C ASP A 371 9.49 16.77 -9.43
N VAL A 372 8.29 16.74 -10.01
CA VAL A 372 7.74 17.80 -10.85
C VAL A 372 6.36 18.21 -10.33
N ALA A 373 6.34 19.25 -9.48
CA ALA A 373 5.17 19.64 -8.70
C ALA A 373 4.04 20.34 -9.51
N TYR A 374 4.38 21.29 -10.38
CA TYR A 374 3.41 21.98 -11.27
C TYR A 374 3.89 22.05 -12.72
N GLY A 375 5.06 21.47 -13.01
CA GLY A 375 5.72 21.53 -14.31
C GLY A 375 5.30 20.45 -15.29
N ARG A 376 5.51 20.66 -16.60
CA ARG A 376 5.12 19.69 -17.65
C ARG A 376 6.11 18.53 -17.88
N GLY A 377 7.23 18.51 -17.18
CA GLY A 377 8.28 17.50 -17.29
C GLY A 377 8.04 16.26 -16.42
N SER A 378 8.88 15.25 -16.63
CA SER A 378 8.85 13.93 -15.98
C SER A 378 9.67 13.89 -14.70
N GLY A 379 9.27 13.02 -13.77
CA GLY A 379 10.01 12.76 -12.54
C GLY A 379 11.39 12.14 -12.81
N GLY A 380 12.39 12.60 -12.08
CA GLY A 380 13.78 12.14 -12.19
C GLY A 380 13.98 10.83 -11.43
N SER A 381 14.74 9.89 -11.99
CA SER A 381 14.95 8.58 -11.34
C SER A 381 15.92 8.66 -10.14
N ILE A 382 15.65 7.88 -9.10
CA ILE A 382 16.49 7.78 -7.89
C ILE A 382 17.16 6.40 -7.85
N SER A 383 18.48 6.34 -7.63
CA SER A 383 19.23 5.09 -7.61
C SER A 383 20.20 5.04 -6.43
N LEU A 384 20.02 4.08 -5.53
CA LEU A 384 20.93 3.79 -4.42
C LEU A 384 21.58 2.42 -4.62
N VAL A 385 22.91 2.40 -4.72
CA VAL A 385 23.71 1.17 -4.88
C VAL A 385 24.77 1.11 -3.78
N ALA A 386 24.59 0.19 -2.83
CA ALA A 386 25.49 -0.04 -1.69
C ALA A 386 26.15 -1.43 -1.79
N GLY A 387 27.43 -1.52 -1.45
CA GLY A 387 28.15 -2.80 -1.39
C GLY A 387 27.81 -3.65 -0.18
N ASP A 388 27.33 -3.04 0.92
CA ASP A 388 26.80 -3.74 2.09
C ASP A 388 25.30 -3.45 2.28
N SER A 389 24.93 -2.33 2.91
CA SER A 389 23.57 -2.10 3.41
C SER A 389 22.99 -0.73 3.03
N ILE A 390 21.66 -0.66 2.93
CA ILE A 390 20.90 0.59 2.82
C ILE A 390 19.96 0.73 4.02
N LEU A 391 20.05 1.86 4.73
CA LEU A 391 19.15 2.22 5.83
C LEU A 391 18.41 3.52 5.50
N VAL A 392 17.09 3.51 5.65
CA VAL A 392 16.23 4.69 5.51
C VAL A 392 15.33 4.77 6.74
N THR A 393 15.51 5.76 7.60
CA THR A 393 14.77 5.85 8.87
C THR A 393 14.54 7.28 9.34
N GLN A 394 13.70 7.44 10.37
CA GLN A 394 13.29 8.70 10.99
C GLN A 394 12.57 9.65 10.02
N GLY A 395 11.49 9.15 9.41
CA GLY A 395 10.56 9.96 8.61
C GLY A 395 11.10 10.43 7.26
N VAL A 396 12.17 9.82 6.74
CA VAL A 396 12.79 10.18 5.46
C VAL A 396 11.79 9.99 4.32
N THR A 397 11.72 10.98 3.43
CA THR A 397 10.91 10.90 2.20
C THR A 397 11.82 10.86 0.98
N PHE A 398 11.63 9.86 0.10
CA PHE A 398 12.17 9.85 -1.26
C PHE A 398 10.99 10.09 -2.21
N ASP A 399 11.14 11.09 -3.08
CA ASP A 399 10.08 11.59 -3.94
C ASP A 399 10.57 11.68 -5.39
N SER A 400 9.82 11.09 -6.31
CA SER A 400 10.09 11.05 -7.75
C SER A 400 8.82 11.36 -8.55
N GLU A 401 7.91 12.13 -7.95
CA GLU A 401 6.55 12.33 -8.44
C GLU A 401 6.45 13.21 -9.69
N ALA A 402 5.39 12.98 -10.48
CA ALA A 402 5.02 13.81 -11.62
C ALA A 402 3.54 14.20 -11.54
N ILE A 403 3.24 15.43 -11.14
CA ILE A 403 1.87 15.84 -10.81
C ILE A 403 1.08 16.32 -12.05
N SER A 404 1.74 16.63 -13.16
CA SER A 404 1.10 17.29 -14.32
C SER A 404 0.47 16.37 -15.37
N ASP A 405 -0.54 16.88 -16.07
CA ASP A 405 -1.37 16.25 -17.10
C ASP A 405 -0.66 15.52 -18.26
N ARG A 406 0.68 15.44 -18.35
CA ARG A 406 1.36 14.87 -19.53
C ARG A 406 2.56 13.96 -19.26
N SER A 407 3.09 13.92 -18.04
CA SER A 407 4.38 13.29 -17.75
C SER A 407 4.26 12.14 -16.74
N GLY A 408 5.27 11.27 -16.72
CA GLY A 408 5.35 10.10 -15.84
C GLY A 408 6.35 10.29 -14.70
N ALA A 409 6.21 9.49 -13.66
CA ALA A 409 7.09 9.51 -12.48
C ALA A 409 8.42 8.77 -12.75
N GLY A 410 9.47 9.11 -12.01
CA GLY A 410 10.79 8.50 -12.18
C GLY A 410 10.93 7.17 -11.44
N ASN A 411 11.73 6.24 -11.97
CA ASN A 411 11.94 4.93 -11.33
C ASN A 411 12.82 5.05 -10.08
N ILE A 412 12.61 4.17 -9.10
CA ILE A 412 13.42 4.10 -7.88
C ILE A 412 14.11 2.71 -7.78
N LEU A 413 15.42 2.70 -7.57
CA LEU A 413 16.23 1.49 -7.41
C LEU A 413 16.96 1.48 -6.06
N PHE A 414 16.81 0.37 -5.33
CA PHE A 414 17.63 -0.01 -4.19
C PHE A 414 18.40 -1.27 -4.51
N GLN A 415 19.73 -1.23 -4.39
CA GLN A 415 20.59 -2.40 -4.53
C GLN A 415 21.60 -2.42 -3.37
N ALA A 416 21.60 -3.50 -2.59
CA ALA A 416 22.49 -3.71 -1.46
C ALA A 416 23.12 -5.10 -1.51
N GLY A 417 24.38 -5.25 -1.10
CA GLY A 417 25.04 -6.56 -1.01
C GLY A 417 24.52 -7.45 0.12
N ASN A 418 23.85 -6.85 1.12
CA ASN A 418 23.39 -7.49 2.35
C ASN A 418 21.93 -7.13 2.66
N SER A 419 21.64 -5.93 3.16
CA SER A 419 20.29 -5.59 3.64
C SER A 419 19.77 -4.23 3.16
N VAL A 420 18.45 -4.12 2.98
CA VAL A 420 17.73 -2.86 2.86
C VAL A 420 16.70 -2.77 3.99
N VAL A 421 16.76 -1.69 4.78
CA VAL A 421 15.82 -1.45 5.89
C VAL A 421 15.18 -0.08 5.72
N ILE A 422 13.84 -0.04 5.75
CA ILE A 422 13.03 1.18 5.65
C ILE A 422 12.08 1.21 6.86
N SER A 423 12.30 2.15 7.77
CA SER A 423 11.64 2.19 9.09
C SER A 423 11.21 3.60 9.51
N ASP A 424 10.47 3.65 10.61
CA ASP A 424 10.05 4.85 11.34
C ASP A 424 9.34 5.89 10.45
N ASN A 425 8.22 5.47 9.84
CA ASN A 425 7.36 6.31 8.99
C ASN A 425 8.10 6.94 7.79
N SER A 426 9.09 6.23 7.23
CA SER A 426 9.76 6.66 5.99
C SER A 426 8.92 6.33 4.76
N ARG A 427 9.00 7.15 3.71
CA ARG A 427 8.13 7.09 2.53
C ARG A 427 8.94 7.09 1.25
N ILE A 428 8.68 6.13 0.36
CA ILE A 428 9.33 6.04 -0.94
C ILE A 428 8.27 6.13 -2.03
N TYR A 429 8.20 7.27 -2.70
CA TYR A 429 7.12 7.64 -3.61
C TYR A 429 7.63 7.81 -5.05
N SER A 430 6.95 7.12 -5.97
CA SER A 430 7.14 7.20 -7.42
C SER A 430 5.76 7.34 -8.08
N THR A 431 4.99 8.34 -7.62
CA THR A 431 3.56 8.49 -7.96
C THR A 431 3.32 9.52 -9.05
N THR A 432 2.17 9.41 -9.73
CA THR A 432 1.79 10.34 -10.80
C THR A 432 0.41 10.91 -10.54
N GLY A 433 0.34 12.24 -10.51
CA GLY A 433 -0.92 13.01 -10.54
C GLY A 433 -1.46 13.21 -11.96
N GLY A 434 -0.72 12.77 -12.98
CA GLY A 434 -0.92 13.11 -14.39
C GLY A 434 -1.49 12.00 -15.27
N LYS A 435 -1.41 12.23 -16.59
CA LYS A 435 -1.75 11.21 -17.61
C LYS A 435 -0.63 10.20 -17.87
N GLY A 436 0.61 10.51 -17.48
CA GLY A 436 1.73 9.58 -17.58
C GLY A 436 1.68 8.51 -16.49
N ASP A 437 2.41 7.42 -16.71
CA ASP A 437 2.41 6.25 -15.85
C ASP A 437 3.30 6.48 -14.59
N ALA A 438 3.01 5.77 -13.49
CA ALA A 438 3.81 5.79 -12.27
C ALA A 438 5.11 4.97 -12.44
N GLY A 439 6.17 5.29 -11.69
CA GLY A 439 7.51 4.76 -11.93
C GLY A 439 7.78 3.47 -11.14
N ARG A 440 8.54 2.54 -11.74
CA ARG A 440 8.82 1.24 -11.11
C ARG A 440 9.72 1.39 -9.88
N ILE A 441 9.40 0.65 -8.81
CA ILE A 441 10.27 0.50 -7.63
C ILE A 441 10.91 -0.88 -7.66
N ASN A 442 12.24 -0.93 -7.72
CA ASN A 442 13.03 -2.18 -7.73
C ASN A 442 13.89 -2.29 -6.48
N LEU A 443 13.90 -3.46 -5.84
CA LEU A 443 14.75 -3.75 -4.69
C LEU A 443 15.52 -5.06 -4.87
N GLN A 444 16.83 -5.01 -4.64
CA GLN A 444 17.74 -6.17 -4.67
C GLN A 444 18.63 -6.19 -3.42
N ALA A 445 18.57 -7.27 -2.64
CA ALA A 445 19.36 -7.46 -1.42
C ALA A 445 19.50 -8.95 -1.04
N ARG A 446 20.15 -9.28 0.07
CA ARG A 446 19.91 -10.58 0.75
C ARG A 446 18.65 -10.52 1.60
N SER A 447 18.45 -9.43 2.34
CA SER A 447 17.26 -9.21 3.16
C SER A 447 16.63 -7.83 2.95
N PHE A 448 15.30 -7.76 3.08
CA PHE A 448 14.54 -6.52 3.07
C PHE A 448 13.64 -6.44 4.30
N SER A 449 13.52 -5.25 4.90
CA SER A 449 12.56 -4.97 5.97
C SER A 449 11.86 -3.64 5.77
N LEU A 450 10.53 -3.66 5.82
CA LEU A 450 9.65 -2.48 5.80
C LEU A 450 8.84 -2.44 7.10
N LEU A 451 9.18 -1.52 7.99
CA LEU A 451 8.77 -1.55 9.40
C LEU A 451 8.15 -0.21 9.83
N ASN A 452 7.45 -0.23 10.96
CA ASN A 452 7.06 0.95 11.72
C ASN A 452 6.36 2.02 10.85
N GLY A 453 5.28 1.64 10.17
CA GLY A 453 4.46 2.57 9.39
C GLY A 453 5.10 3.11 8.10
N SER A 454 6.25 2.58 7.67
CA SER A 454 6.92 2.99 6.42
C SER A 454 6.27 2.43 5.15
N GLU A 455 6.41 3.15 4.04
CA GLU A 455 5.63 2.92 2.81
C GLU A 455 6.48 2.90 1.53
N LEU A 456 6.16 1.98 0.61
CA LEU A 456 6.58 1.99 -0.80
C LEU A 456 5.36 2.26 -1.68
N VAL A 457 5.36 3.32 -2.48
CA VAL A 457 4.17 3.72 -3.26
C VAL A 457 4.53 4.07 -4.71
N SER A 458 3.95 3.34 -5.66
CA SER A 458 4.01 3.60 -7.10
C SER A 458 2.61 3.62 -7.71
N THR A 459 1.88 4.66 -7.35
CA THR A 459 0.45 4.80 -7.60
C THR A 459 0.19 5.87 -8.65
N THR A 460 -0.83 5.67 -9.48
CA THR A 460 -1.40 6.73 -10.34
C THR A 460 -2.70 7.24 -9.75
N SER A 461 -2.95 8.55 -9.81
CA SER A 461 -4.24 9.15 -9.46
C SER A 461 -5.03 9.72 -10.65
N ASN A 462 -4.57 9.46 -11.89
CA ASN A 462 -5.23 9.91 -13.12
C ASN A 462 -5.06 8.86 -14.27
N GLU A 463 -5.00 9.25 -15.54
CA GLU A 463 -5.03 8.35 -16.73
C GLU A 463 -3.80 7.41 -16.88
N GLY A 464 -2.82 7.51 -15.99
CA GLY A 464 -1.64 6.66 -15.98
C GLY A 464 -1.93 5.18 -15.70
N LYS A 465 -0.88 4.35 -15.81
CA LYS A 465 -0.80 3.06 -15.12
C LYS A 465 -0.18 3.25 -13.73
N GLY A 466 -0.53 2.36 -12.79
CA GLY A 466 0.30 2.13 -11.62
C GLY A 466 1.64 1.49 -12.03
N GLY A 467 2.70 1.75 -11.27
CA GLY A 467 4.05 1.31 -11.60
C GLY A 467 4.44 0.08 -10.79
N ASP A 468 5.05 -0.91 -11.44
CA ASP A 468 5.34 -2.19 -10.79
C ASP A 468 6.27 -2.04 -9.58
N ILE A 469 6.15 -2.95 -8.61
CA ILE A 469 7.07 -3.06 -7.47
C ILE A 469 7.65 -4.46 -7.45
N GLU A 470 8.96 -4.57 -7.72
CA GLU A 470 9.67 -5.86 -7.73
C GLU A 470 10.74 -5.92 -6.62
N ILE A 471 10.57 -6.88 -5.71
CA ILE A 471 11.46 -7.14 -4.58
C ILE A 471 12.09 -8.52 -4.77
N ASN A 472 13.40 -8.55 -5.04
CA ASN A 472 14.16 -9.79 -5.18
C ASN A 472 15.21 -9.86 -4.06
N THR A 473 15.06 -10.87 -3.19
CA THR A 473 15.97 -11.11 -2.07
C THR A 473 16.45 -12.55 -2.04
N THR A 474 17.64 -12.82 -1.52
CA THR A 474 18.14 -14.20 -1.41
C THR A 474 17.70 -14.91 -0.14
N ASP A 475 17.39 -14.18 0.92
CA ASP A 475 17.20 -14.73 2.27
C ASP A 475 15.79 -14.39 2.83
N ALA A 476 15.45 -13.11 2.96
CA ALA A 476 14.21 -12.73 3.68
C ALA A 476 13.56 -11.41 3.22
N VAL A 477 12.24 -11.37 3.31
CA VAL A 477 11.40 -10.16 3.27
C VAL A 477 10.52 -10.15 4.51
N ASN A 478 10.64 -9.09 5.33
CA ASN A 478 9.83 -8.88 6.52
C ASN A 478 9.07 -7.54 6.43
N ILE A 479 7.76 -7.56 6.63
CA ILE A 479 6.91 -6.36 6.56
C ILE A 479 5.96 -6.37 7.76
N SER A 480 6.10 -5.41 8.67
CA SER A 480 5.32 -5.31 9.92
C SER A 480 4.76 -3.91 10.09
N GLY A 481 3.45 -3.80 10.36
CA GLY A 481 2.71 -2.55 10.25
C GLY A 481 2.56 -1.72 11.53
N LEU A 482 2.90 -2.20 12.72
CA LEU A 482 2.67 -1.43 13.95
C LEU A 482 3.63 -0.23 14.08
N TYR A 483 3.10 1.00 14.08
CA TYR A 483 3.87 2.20 14.41
C TYR A 483 3.99 2.35 15.95
N PRO A 484 5.20 2.53 16.53
CA PRO A 484 5.40 2.44 17.99
C PRO A 484 4.72 3.49 18.88
N ASP A 485 4.12 4.55 18.33
CA ASP A 485 3.48 5.63 19.11
C ASP A 485 2.01 5.35 19.48
N GLY A 486 1.45 4.22 19.04
CA GLY A 486 0.04 3.88 19.23
C GLY A 486 -0.93 4.55 18.25
N SER A 487 -0.42 5.24 17.21
CA SER A 487 -1.23 5.86 16.17
C SER A 487 -1.95 4.80 15.32
N LEU A 488 -3.24 4.63 15.61
CA LEU A 488 -4.15 3.63 15.02
C LEU A 488 -4.41 3.77 13.50
N LEU A 489 -3.71 4.67 12.82
CA LEU A 489 -3.92 5.08 11.42
C LEU A 489 -2.72 4.82 10.50
N LYS A 490 -1.56 4.40 11.03
CA LYS A 490 -0.33 4.20 10.24
C LYS A 490 0.07 2.73 10.24
N TYR A 491 0.15 2.16 9.04
CA TYR A 491 0.60 0.79 8.83
C TYR A 491 1.60 0.71 7.68
N SER A 492 2.61 -0.15 7.81
CA SER A 492 3.58 -0.37 6.74
C SER A 492 2.91 -0.97 5.52
N SER A 493 3.21 -0.41 4.35
CA SER A 493 2.48 -0.77 3.13
C SER A 493 3.31 -0.69 1.85
N ILE A 494 2.94 -1.54 0.90
CA ILE A 494 3.45 -1.53 -0.48
C ILE A 494 2.25 -1.33 -1.39
N ARG A 495 2.24 -0.25 -2.17
CA ARG A 495 1.08 0.20 -2.95
C ARG A 495 1.44 0.46 -4.41
N SER A 496 0.71 -0.16 -5.33
CA SER A 496 0.87 -0.01 -6.79
C SER A 496 -0.48 0.29 -7.46
N ASN A 497 -1.24 1.22 -6.86
CA ASN A 497 -2.67 1.38 -7.13
C ASN A 497 -2.96 2.23 -8.38
N ALA A 498 -4.18 2.11 -8.89
CA ALA A 498 -4.80 3.08 -9.79
C ALA A 498 -6.00 3.75 -9.09
N ILE A 499 -5.88 5.04 -8.79
CA ILE A 499 -6.77 5.83 -7.94
C ILE A 499 -7.35 7.01 -8.73
N ALA A 500 -8.10 6.73 -9.79
CA ALA A 500 -8.56 7.77 -10.72
C ALA A 500 -10.04 7.63 -11.06
N ASP A 501 -10.55 8.69 -11.70
CA ASP A 501 -11.81 8.67 -12.43
C ASP A 501 -11.79 7.64 -13.58
N ALA A 502 -12.88 7.51 -14.34
CA ALA A 502 -13.16 6.41 -15.27
C ALA A 502 -12.19 6.23 -16.48
N THR A 503 -11.05 6.93 -16.51
CA THR A 503 -10.06 6.97 -17.60
C THR A 503 -8.68 6.38 -17.26
N ALA A 504 -8.44 5.92 -16.03
CA ALA A 504 -7.20 5.22 -15.66
C ALA A 504 -6.94 3.96 -16.52
N LYS A 505 -5.67 3.61 -16.66
CA LYS A 505 -5.22 2.31 -17.17
C LYS A 505 -5.04 1.33 -15.99
N LYS A 506 -4.46 0.16 -16.26
CA LYS A 506 -4.18 -0.89 -15.26
C LYS A 506 -3.36 -0.36 -14.06
N ALA A 507 -3.68 -0.81 -12.86
CA ALA A 507 -2.77 -0.73 -11.71
C ALA A 507 -1.50 -1.59 -11.93
N GLY A 508 -0.41 -1.32 -11.21
CA GLY A 508 0.87 -2.00 -11.41
C GLY A 508 0.98 -3.29 -10.63
N ASP A 509 1.89 -4.18 -11.04
CA ASP A 509 2.03 -5.51 -10.43
C ASP A 509 3.02 -5.48 -9.24
N ILE A 510 2.74 -6.26 -8.19
CA ILE A 510 3.67 -6.43 -7.05
C ILE A 510 4.24 -7.85 -7.09
N LYS A 511 5.56 -7.97 -7.22
CA LYS A 511 6.26 -9.25 -7.32
C LYS A 511 7.35 -9.36 -6.26
N ILE A 512 7.31 -10.44 -5.48
CA ILE A 512 8.30 -10.72 -4.43
C ILE A 512 8.92 -12.11 -4.65
N THR A 513 10.25 -12.17 -4.68
CA THR A 513 11.03 -13.41 -4.70
C THR A 513 11.95 -13.43 -3.49
N THR A 514 11.90 -14.50 -2.69
CA THR A 514 12.70 -14.65 -1.46
C THR A 514 12.85 -16.12 -1.03
N GLN A 515 13.55 -16.40 0.08
CA GLN A 515 13.39 -17.68 0.79
C GLN A 515 12.31 -17.59 1.87
N THR A 516 12.25 -16.49 2.61
CA THR A 516 11.25 -16.32 3.68
C THR A 516 10.48 -15.02 3.51
N PHE A 517 9.15 -15.11 3.33
CA PHE A 517 8.27 -13.95 3.26
C PHE A 517 7.39 -13.90 4.52
N GLN A 518 7.51 -12.81 5.28
CA GLN A 518 6.71 -12.54 6.48
C GLN A 518 5.97 -11.22 6.32
N LEU A 519 4.67 -11.24 6.59
CA LEU A 519 3.78 -10.08 6.54
C LEU A 519 2.90 -10.09 7.80
N SER A 520 3.10 -9.14 8.71
CA SER A 520 2.50 -9.15 10.05
C SER A 520 1.88 -7.80 10.43
N ASP A 521 1.18 -7.79 11.57
CA ASP A 521 0.84 -6.56 12.32
C ASP A 521 0.09 -5.51 11.47
N ALA A 522 -1.00 -5.93 10.84
CA ALA A 522 -1.84 -5.14 9.94
C ALA A 522 -1.13 -4.52 8.71
N ALA A 523 0.07 -4.98 8.35
CA ALA A 523 0.74 -4.54 7.11
C ALA A 523 -0.04 -4.94 5.84
N VAL A 524 0.13 -4.17 4.75
CA VAL A 524 -0.67 -4.33 3.53
C VAL A 524 0.17 -4.26 2.25
N LEU A 525 0.00 -5.23 1.36
CA LEU A 525 0.37 -5.12 -0.06
C LEU A 525 -0.90 -4.85 -0.85
N ASN A 526 -0.95 -3.77 -1.63
CA ASN A 526 -2.14 -3.35 -2.37
C ASN A 526 -1.83 -3.00 -3.83
N ALA A 527 -2.35 -3.81 -4.75
CA ALA A 527 -2.35 -3.56 -6.19
C ALA A 527 -3.79 -3.36 -6.73
N GLY A 528 -4.76 -3.09 -5.84
CA GLY A 528 -6.14 -2.78 -6.20
C GLY A 528 -6.33 -1.48 -6.97
N THR A 529 -7.58 -1.21 -7.35
CA THR A 529 -7.96 -0.05 -8.18
C THR A 529 -9.29 0.53 -7.72
N SER A 530 -9.45 1.85 -7.82
CA SER A 530 -10.76 2.52 -7.67
C SER A 530 -11.35 3.03 -9.00
N SER A 531 -10.73 2.71 -10.12
CA SER A 531 -11.15 3.14 -11.45
C SER A 531 -11.92 2.05 -12.21
N SER A 532 -12.22 2.33 -13.48
CA SER A 532 -12.78 1.37 -14.45
C SER A 532 -11.76 0.32 -14.93
N ALA A 533 -10.48 0.49 -14.63
CA ALA A 533 -9.42 -0.39 -15.09
C ALA A 533 -9.29 -1.68 -14.26
N ARG A 534 -8.48 -2.63 -14.74
CA ARG A 534 -8.14 -3.82 -13.96
C ARG A 534 -7.08 -3.51 -12.89
N GLY A 535 -7.22 -4.11 -11.71
CA GLY A 535 -6.18 -4.17 -10.68
C GLY A 535 -4.89 -4.86 -11.16
N GLY A 536 -3.80 -4.62 -10.44
CA GLY A 536 -2.54 -5.31 -10.60
C GLY A 536 -2.53 -6.64 -9.88
N ASP A 537 -1.68 -7.55 -10.34
CA ASP A 537 -1.51 -8.90 -9.81
C ASP A 537 -0.42 -8.89 -8.73
N ILE A 538 -0.63 -9.65 -7.64
CA ILE A 538 0.36 -9.88 -6.59
C ILE A 538 0.93 -11.29 -6.76
N THR A 539 2.25 -11.42 -6.89
CA THR A 539 2.95 -12.70 -7.02
C THR A 539 4.04 -12.85 -5.96
N ILE A 540 3.92 -13.86 -5.11
CA ILE A 540 4.91 -14.22 -4.08
C ILE A 540 5.54 -15.58 -4.43
N ASN A 541 6.86 -15.61 -4.65
CA ASN A 541 7.63 -16.84 -4.82
C ASN A 541 8.59 -16.97 -3.64
N SER A 542 8.45 -18.04 -2.85
CA SER A 542 9.18 -18.21 -1.59
C SER A 542 9.51 -19.68 -1.31
N ARG A 543 10.28 -19.95 -0.25
CA ARG A 543 10.33 -21.26 0.40
C ARG A 543 9.24 -21.35 1.47
N THR A 544 9.11 -20.33 2.31
CA THR A 544 8.04 -20.19 3.31
C THR A 544 7.30 -18.86 3.20
N VAL A 545 5.99 -18.88 3.41
CA VAL A 545 5.13 -17.71 3.48
C VAL A 545 4.36 -17.71 4.79
N GLU A 546 4.40 -16.60 5.53
CA GLU A 546 3.66 -16.41 6.77
C GLU A 546 2.97 -15.03 6.77
N ILE A 547 1.64 -15.03 6.90
CA ILE A 547 0.81 -13.83 6.93
C ILE A 547 0.03 -13.84 8.25
N THR A 548 0.28 -12.86 9.13
CA THR A 548 -0.20 -12.87 10.53
C THR A 548 -0.76 -11.51 10.97
N GLY A 549 -1.37 -11.46 12.17
CA GLY A 549 -1.69 -10.20 12.86
C GLY A 549 -2.62 -9.25 12.10
N GLY A 550 -3.53 -9.76 11.27
CA GLY A 550 -4.45 -8.96 10.46
C GLY A 550 -3.88 -8.39 9.16
N ALA A 551 -2.66 -8.79 8.78
CA ALA A 551 -1.98 -8.30 7.58
C ALA A 551 -2.52 -8.92 6.26
N LYS A 552 -2.40 -8.22 5.13
CA LYS A 552 -3.22 -8.45 3.93
C LYS A 552 -2.50 -8.33 2.59
N LEU A 553 -2.90 -9.17 1.64
CA LEU A 553 -2.67 -8.97 0.20
C LEU A 553 -3.98 -8.54 -0.46
N LEU A 554 -4.00 -7.38 -1.12
CA LEU A 554 -5.19 -6.76 -1.72
C LEU A 554 -4.98 -6.49 -3.22
N THR A 555 -5.88 -7.03 -4.06
CA THR A 555 -5.97 -6.70 -5.51
C THR A 555 -7.39 -6.25 -5.91
N SER A 556 -8.23 -6.04 -4.91
CA SER A 556 -9.66 -5.73 -4.96
C SER A 556 -10.00 -4.44 -5.71
N THR A 557 -11.27 -4.29 -6.09
CA THR A 557 -11.77 -3.05 -6.74
C THR A 557 -12.77 -2.28 -5.90
N PHE A 558 -12.59 -0.95 -5.92
CA PHE A 558 -13.18 0.00 -4.99
C PHE A 558 -14.06 1.01 -5.74
N GLY A 559 -15.33 1.15 -5.33
CA GLY A 559 -16.23 2.16 -5.88
C GLY A 559 -16.87 1.83 -7.25
N PHE A 560 -17.56 2.83 -7.81
CA PHE A 560 -18.63 2.62 -8.80
C PHE A 560 -18.18 2.40 -10.25
N ASN A 561 -16.90 2.67 -10.57
CA ASN A 561 -16.43 2.69 -11.96
C ASN A 561 -16.17 1.28 -12.56
N GLY A 562 -16.28 0.21 -11.77
CA GLY A 562 -16.47 -1.15 -12.28
C GLY A 562 -15.23 -1.90 -12.77
N GLY A 563 -14.03 -1.53 -12.33
CA GLY A 563 -12.80 -2.26 -12.62
C GLY A 563 -12.81 -3.72 -12.14
N ASN A 564 -12.17 -4.61 -12.91
CA ASN A 564 -11.93 -6.02 -12.50
C ASN A 564 -10.77 -6.10 -11.51
N ALA A 565 -10.83 -7.01 -10.53
CA ALA A 565 -9.72 -7.20 -9.58
C ALA A 565 -8.51 -7.89 -10.24
N GLY A 566 -7.33 -7.69 -9.65
CA GLY A 566 -6.11 -8.42 -10.02
C GLY A 566 -6.02 -9.78 -9.35
N ASN A 567 -5.12 -10.65 -9.78
CA ASN A 567 -4.93 -11.99 -9.24
C ASN A 567 -3.91 -12.01 -8.10
N ILE A 568 -4.02 -12.98 -7.19
CA ILE A 568 -3.01 -13.25 -6.15
C ILE A 568 -2.46 -14.67 -6.37
N THR A 569 -1.15 -14.79 -6.58
CA THR A 569 -0.45 -16.07 -6.73
C THR A 569 0.61 -16.22 -5.66
N ILE A 570 0.58 -17.32 -4.90
CA ILE A 570 1.59 -17.66 -3.90
C ILE A 570 2.14 -19.06 -4.18
N ASN A 571 3.42 -19.11 -4.51
CA ASN A 571 4.18 -20.34 -4.70
C ASN A 571 5.20 -20.47 -3.55
N ALA A 572 5.05 -21.46 -2.68
CA ALA A 572 5.95 -21.69 -1.55
C ALA A 572 6.45 -23.15 -1.52
N SER A 573 7.75 -23.36 -1.71
CA SER A 573 8.31 -24.72 -1.85
C SER A 573 8.23 -25.60 -0.59
N GLU A 574 7.90 -25.05 0.58
CA GLU A 574 7.67 -25.82 1.82
C GLU A 574 6.31 -25.56 2.48
N LYS A 575 5.97 -24.28 2.73
CA LYS A 575 4.80 -23.93 3.56
C LYS A 575 4.18 -22.57 3.24
N ILE A 576 2.85 -22.52 3.24
CA ILE A 576 2.05 -21.28 3.37
C ILE A 576 1.28 -21.33 4.70
N ALA A 577 1.41 -20.28 5.52
CA ALA A 577 0.63 -20.07 6.73
C ALA A 577 -0.07 -18.70 6.68
N ILE A 578 -1.37 -18.67 6.92
CA ILE A 578 -2.17 -17.44 7.06
C ILE A 578 -2.95 -17.56 8.36
N LEU A 579 -2.64 -16.70 9.34
CA LEU A 579 -3.00 -16.93 10.74
C LEU A 579 -3.52 -15.66 11.42
N GLY A 580 -4.67 -15.79 12.08
CA GLY A 580 -5.11 -14.79 13.04
C GLY A 580 -5.81 -13.58 12.42
N SER A 581 -5.91 -12.55 13.25
CA SER A 581 -6.59 -11.30 12.97
C SER A 581 -5.97 -10.17 13.79
N ASP A 582 -6.16 -8.92 13.36
CA ASP A 582 -5.72 -7.74 14.08
C ASP A 582 -6.54 -7.59 15.39
N ARG A 583 -5.85 -7.80 16.52
CA ARG A 583 -6.42 -7.66 17.86
C ARG A 583 -6.86 -6.23 18.18
N ASN A 584 -6.28 -5.23 17.50
CA ASN A 584 -6.56 -3.82 17.70
C ASN A 584 -7.67 -3.29 16.78
N TYR A 585 -8.26 -4.14 15.93
CA TYR A 585 -9.19 -3.73 14.88
C TYR A 585 -10.42 -2.93 15.37
N PHE A 586 -11.11 -3.41 16.40
CA PHE A 586 -12.33 -2.76 16.90
C PHE A 586 -12.06 -1.42 17.61
N PRO A 587 -11.00 -1.30 18.47
CA PRO A 587 -10.51 0.02 18.91
C PRO A 587 -10.21 0.99 17.77
N GLN A 588 -9.60 0.52 16.67
CA GLN A 588 -9.32 1.36 15.51
C GLN A 588 -10.60 1.83 14.78
N GLN A 589 -11.63 0.98 14.66
CA GLN A 589 -12.87 1.34 13.95
C GLN A 589 -13.55 2.61 14.51
N GLN A 590 -13.56 2.77 15.83
CA GLN A 590 -14.20 3.94 16.47
C GLN A 590 -13.46 5.26 16.19
N ALA A 591 -12.16 5.19 15.85
CA ALA A 591 -11.36 6.35 15.44
C ALA A 591 -11.36 6.60 13.91
N ARG A 592 -11.96 5.70 13.11
CA ARG A 592 -11.80 5.66 11.64
C ARG A 592 -12.87 6.39 10.81
N GLN A 593 -13.86 7.04 11.42
CA GLN A 593 -15.02 7.61 10.70
C GLN A 593 -14.74 8.78 9.71
N SER A 594 -13.49 9.13 9.37
CA SER A 594 -13.22 10.36 8.61
C SER A 594 -12.05 10.38 7.61
N TYR A 595 -11.18 9.36 7.50
CA TYR A 595 -9.91 9.52 6.75
C TYR A 595 -9.37 8.25 6.04
N LEU A 596 -10.11 7.62 5.13
CA LEU A 596 -9.54 6.75 4.08
C LEU A 596 -10.38 6.79 2.79
N TYR A 597 -9.77 7.13 1.65
CA TYR A 597 -10.43 7.09 0.33
C TYR A 597 -10.56 5.68 -0.26
N PHE A 598 -9.89 4.69 0.35
CA PHE A 598 -10.12 3.27 0.10
C PHE A 598 -10.93 2.71 1.27
N ASN A 599 -12.24 2.59 1.04
CA ASN A 599 -13.14 1.86 1.92
C ASN A 599 -12.84 0.37 1.81
N ASP A 600 -11.75 -0.06 2.46
CA ASP A 600 -11.61 -1.44 2.86
C ASP A 600 -12.87 -1.82 3.64
N GLN A 601 -13.55 -2.87 3.19
CA GLN A 601 -14.38 -3.68 4.08
C GLN A 601 -13.41 -4.38 5.03
N ILE A 602 -12.87 -3.66 6.02
CA ILE A 602 -11.75 -4.12 6.84
C ILE A 602 -12.22 -5.34 7.64
N SER A 603 -11.98 -6.54 7.13
CA SER A 603 -11.98 -7.71 8.02
C SER A 603 -10.82 -7.53 9.00
N PRO A 604 -10.98 -7.86 10.30
CA PRO A 604 -9.82 -7.99 11.19
C PRO A 604 -8.89 -9.12 10.72
N ALA A 605 -9.38 -10.07 9.91
CA ALA A 605 -8.62 -11.22 9.44
C ALA A 605 -7.30 -10.87 8.72
N SER A 606 -6.26 -11.65 9.01
CA SER A 606 -5.17 -11.87 8.06
C SER A 606 -5.72 -12.55 6.82
N GLY A 607 -5.31 -12.13 5.63
CA GLY A 607 -5.95 -12.69 4.44
C GLY A 607 -5.50 -12.21 3.07
N LEU A 608 -6.11 -12.83 2.07
CA LEU A 608 -5.92 -12.57 0.66
C LEU A 608 -7.26 -12.12 0.07
N PHE A 609 -7.28 -10.96 -0.58
CA PHE A 609 -8.51 -10.33 -1.04
C PHE A 609 -8.37 -9.89 -2.49
N SER A 610 -9.19 -10.49 -3.35
CA SER A 610 -9.34 -10.20 -4.78
C SER A 610 -10.83 -10.01 -5.11
N ASN A 611 -11.54 -9.37 -4.20
CA ASN A 611 -12.98 -9.17 -4.22
C ASN A 611 -13.38 -7.85 -4.88
N THR A 612 -14.67 -7.68 -5.20
CA THR A 612 -15.20 -6.35 -5.56
C THR A 612 -16.14 -5.81 -4.48
N THR A 613 -15.97 -4.54 -4.18
CA THR A 613 -16.67 -3.84 -3.08
C THR A 613 -18.07 -3.39 -3.48
N PRO A 614 -18.94 -3.03 -2.50
CA PRO A 614 -20.31 -2.60 -2.77
C PRO A 614 -20.37 -1.46 -3.80
N GLY A 615 -21.00 -1.75 -4.95
CA GLY A 615 -21.21 -0.76 -6.03
C GLY A 615 -20.26 -0.91 -7.21
N SER A 616 -19.23 -1.75 -7.12
CA SER A 616 -18.43 -2.15 -8.27
C SER A 616 -19.20 -3.13 -9.17
N ASN A 617 -19.14 -2.90 -10.47
CA ASN A 617 -19.66 -3.81 -11.51
C ASN A 617 -18.58 -4.76 -12.07
N GLY A 618 -17.34 -4.68 -11.57
CA GLY A 618 -16.24 -5.52 -12.04
C GLY A 618 -16.25 -6.91 -11.40
N ASN A 619 -15.54 -7.84 -12.05
CA ASN A 619 -15.36 -9.20 -11.56
C ASN A 619 -14.23 -9.29 -10.50
N GLY A 620 -14.38 -10.21 -9.56
CA GLY A 620 -13.29 -10.65 -8.68
C GLY A 620 -12.20 -11.37 -9.46
N GLY A 621 -10.97 -11.37 -8.93
CA GLY A 621 -9.81 -11.99 -9.56
C GLY A 621 -9.49 -13.35 -8.93
N ARG A 622 -8.55 -14.07 -9.54
CA ARG A 622 -8.16 -15.42 -9.12
C ARG A 622 -7.23 -15.39 -7.93
N ILE A 623 -7.39 -16.33 -7.01
CA ILE A 623 -6.37 -16.64 -5.99
C ILE A 623 -5.83 -18.06 -6.22
N SER A 624 -4.51 -18.22 -6.29
CA SER A 624 -3.84 -19.51 -6.54
C SER A 624 -2.72 -19.74 -5.51
N LEU A 625 -2.82 -20.85 -4.77
CA LEU A 625 -1.88 -21.24 -3.71
C LEU A 625 -1.24 -22.60 -4.02
N GLN A 626 0.09 -22.63 -4.21
CA GLN A 626 0.88 -23.83 -4.48
C GLN A 626 1.92 -24.05 -3.39
N THR A 627 1.83 -25.16 -2.65
CA THR A 627 2.77 -25.51 -1.59
C THR A 627 2.61 -26.96 -1.12
N PRO A 628 3.62 -27.62 -0.52
CA PRO A 628 3.43 -28.90 0.16
C PRO A 628 2.52 -28.83 1.40
N THR A 629 2.53 -27.72 2.14
CA THR A 629 1.77 -27.57 3.40
C THR A 629 1.04 -26.22 3.48
N LEU A 630 -0.29 -26.25 3.54
CA LEU A 630 -1.13 -25.06 3.66
C LEU A 630 -1.86 -25.05 5.01
N LEU A 631 -1.67 -23.99 5.79
CA LEU A 631 -2.35 -23.74 7.06
C LEU A 631 -3.11 -22.41 7.02
N LEU A 632 -4.41 -22.45 7.23
CA LEU A 632 -5.29 -21.28 7.37
C LEU A 632 -6.00 -21.37 8.73
N ALA A 633 -5.74 -20.44 9.66
CA ALA A 633 -6.26 -20.58 11.03
C ALA A 633 -6.58 -19.27 11.77
N ASN A 634 -7.29 -19.40 12.89
CA ASN A 634 -7.51 -18.34 13.90
C ASN A 634 -8.25 -17.08 13.38
N GLY A 635 -9.17 -17.26 12.43
CA GLY A 635 -9.96 -16.17 11.83
C GLY A 635 -9.39 -15.60 10.53
N ALA A 636 -8.41 -16.28 9.92
CA ALA A 636 -7.83 -15.88 8.64
C ALA A 636 -8.70 -16.26 7.43
N THR A 637 -8.75 -15.40 6.42
CA THR A 637 -9.70 -15.52 5.29
C THR A 637 -9.06 -15.34 3.92
N VAL A 638 -9.53 -16.10 2.94
CA VAL A 638 -9.18 -15.94 1.51
C VAL A 638 -10.46 -15.66 0.73
N VAL A 639 -10.54 -14.52 0.04
CA VAL A 639 -11.80 -13.94 -0.46
C VAL A 639 -11.68 -13.43 -1.90
N THR A 640 -12.56 -13.91 -2.77
CA THR A 640 -12.70 -13.49 -4.19
C THR A 640 -14.11 -12.97 -4.53
N SER A 641 -14.95 -12.82 -3.51
CA SER A 641 -16.38 -12.50 -3.60
C SER A 641 -16.72 -11.20 -4.36
N THR A 642 -17.98 -11.02 -4.78
CA THR A 642 -18.48 -9.74 -5.32
C THR A 642 -19.71 -9.22 -4.59
N ILE A 643 -19.82 -7.90 -4.48
CA ILE A 643 -20.99 -7.20 -3.91
C ILE A 643 -21.52 -6.20 -4.95
N GLY A 644 -22.11 -6.74 -6.02
CA GLY A 644 -22.46 -6.01 -7.23
C GLY A 644 -22.73 -6.96 -8.40
N SER A 645 -22.73 -6.42 -9.62
CA SER A 645 -23.13 -7.18 -10.81
C SER A 645 -22.03 -8.04 -11.44
N GLY A 646 -20.77 -7.85 -11.04
CA GLY A 646 -19.66 -8.69 -11.50
C GLY A 646 -19.62 -10.07 -10.85
N LYS A 647 -18.95 -11.02 -11.51
CA LYS A 647 -18.76 -12.39 -11.03
C LYS A 647 -17.63 -12.47 -9.99
N ALA A 648 -17.76 -13.33 -9.00
CA ALA A 648 -16.67 -13.64 -8.08
C ALA A 648 -15.57 -14.47 -8.75
N GLY A 649 -14.34 -14.27 -8.29
CA GLY A 649 -13.16 -14.93 -8.84
C GLY A 649 -12.97 -16.34 -8.29
N ASP A 650 -12.23 -17.17 -9.03
CA ASP A 650 -11.95 -18.55 -8.62
C ASP A 650 -10.80 -18.66 -7.61
N ILE A 651 -10.84 -19.69 -6.76
CA ILE A 651 -9.78 -20.06 -5.81
C ILE A 651 -9.24 -21.44 -6.19
N TYR A 652 -7.90 -21.56 -6.33
CA TYR A 652 -7.20 -22.80 -6.64
C TYR A 652 -6.17 -23.14 -5.56
N LEU A 653 -6.27 -24.33 -4.97
CA LEU A 653 -5.33 -24.88 -4.00
C LEU A 653 -4.69 -26.14 -4.58
N GLY A 654 -3.39 -26.11 -4.89
CA GLY A 654 -2.71 -27.20 -5.57
C GLY A 654 -3.00 -27.27 -7.08
N SER A 655 -2.39 -28.23 -7.76
CA SER A 655 -2.71 -28.61 -9.14
C SER A 655 -2.90 -30.13 -9.28
N PRO A 656 -3.45 -30.64 -10.39
CA PRO A 656 -3.53 -32.07 -10.65
C PRO A 656 -2.16 -32.77 -10.66
N ASP A 657 -1.14 -32.09 -11.22
CA ASP A 657 0.22 -32.62 -11.35
C ASP A 657 1.03 -32.49 -10.04
N GLU A 658 0.71 -31.49 -9.21
CA GLU A 658 1.35 -31.22 -7.92
C GLU A 658 0.30 -30.91 -6.82
N PRO A 659 -0.37 -31.93 -6.25
CA PRO A 659 -1.32 -31.75 -5.16
C PRO A 659 -0.64 -31.37 -3.83
N ILE A 660 -1.30 -30.54 -3.03
CA ILE A 660 -0.83 -30.13 -1.69
C ILE A 660 -0.83 -31.34 -0.74
N LYS A 661 0.29 -31.67 -0.10
CA LYS A 661 0.37 -32.85 0.78
C LYS A 661 -0.61 -32.75 1.97
N GLN A 662 -0.65 -31.59 2.62
CA GLN A 662 -1.58 -31.34 3.73
C GLN A 662 -2.18 -29.94 3.66
N ILE A 663 -3.51 -29.87 3.65
CA ILE A 663 -4.27 -28.65 3.91
C ILE A 663 -4.93 -28.77 5.29
N THR A 664 -4.79 -27.73 6.12
CA THR A 664 -5.47 -27.63 7.41
C THR A 664 -6.13 -26.26 7.54
N ILE A 665 -7.44 -26.26 7.80
CA ILE A 665 -8.25 -25.07 8.02
C ILE A 665 -8.91 -25.18 9.40
N SER A 666 -8.71 -24.21 10.29
CA SER A 666 -9.11 -24.32 11.70
C SER A 666 -9.49 -22.99 12.35
N GLY A 667 -10.73 -22.91 12.84
CA GLY A 667 -11.22 -21.79 13.66
C GLY A 667 -12.45 -21.10 13.09
N ALA A 668 -13.21 -20.42 13.96
CA ALA A 668 -14.34 -19.61 13.57
C ALA A 668 -13.91 -18.49 12.60
N ASN A 669 -14.81 -18.10 11.68
CA ASN A 669 -14.57 -17.11 10.64
C ASN A 669 -13.31 -17.37 9.77
N THR A 670 -12.85 -18.63 9.72
CA THR A 670 -11.68 -19.03 8.94
C THR A 670 -12.12 -19.77 7.68
N GLY A 671 -11.60 -19.42 6.51
CA GLY A 671 -12.02 -20.12 5.30
C GLY A 671 -11.70 -19.49 3.95
N PHE A 672 -12.20 -20.16 2.92
CA PHE A 672 -12.14 -19.75 1.51
C PHE A 672 -13.55 -19.34 1.05
N PHE A 673 -13.69 -18.14 0.48
CA PHE A 673 -14.98 -17.52 0.18
C PHE A 673 -14.98 -16.92 -1.24
N ALA A 674 -15.81 -17.47 -2.13
CA ALA A 674 -16.01 -16.99 -3.50
C ALA A 674 -17.50 -16.66 -3.75
N ASN A 675 -18.06 -15.85 -2.86
CA ASN A 675 -19.49 -15.60 -2.74
C ASN A 675 -19.95 -14.46 -3.67
N THR A 676 -21.25 -14.38 -3.94
CA THR A 676 -21.86 -13.24 -4.64
C THR A 676 -23.05 -12.67 -3.86
N GLN A 677 -23.12 -11.34 -3.79
CA GLN A 677 -24.19 -10.60 -3.13
C GLN A 677 -24.77 -9.55 -4.08
N ALA A 678 -26.11 -9.56 -4.25
CA ALA A 678 -26.81 -8.49 -4.94
C ALA A 678 -26.73 -7.18 -4.12
N SER A 679 -26.56 -6.06 -4.82
CA SER A 679 -26.29 -4.77 -4.19
C SER A 679 -27.47 -3.82 -4.40
N SER A 680 -28.26 -3.62 -3.34
CA SER A 680 -29.34 -2.63 -3.29
C SER A 680 -28.77 -1.24 -2.98
N ILE A 681 -27.98 -0.70 -3.90
CA ILE A 681 -27.35 0.61 -3.75
C ILE A 681 -28.23 1.69 -4.37
N THR A 682 -28.60 2.67 -3.55
CA THR A 682 -28.93 4.00 -4.05
C THR A 682 -27.63 4.60 -4.61
N LEU A 683 -27.48 4.57 -5.93
CA LEU A 683 -26.29 5.10 -6.62
C LEU A 683 -26.02 6.55 -6.20
N PRO A 684 -24.75 7.00 -6.15
CA PRO A 684 -24.44 8.41 -5.91
C PRO A 684 -25.16 9.24 -6.96
N LEU A 685 -25.93 10.21 -6.48
CA LEU A 685 -27.00 10.85 -7.23
C LEU A 685 -26.42 11.65 -8.41
N LYS A 686 -26.61 11.15 -9.63
CA LYS A 686 -26.36 11.98 -10.81
C LYS A 686 -27.46 13.03 -10.89
N PHE A 687 -27.09 14.27 -10.55
CA PHE A 687 -27.87 15.44 -10.88
C PHE A 687 -27.97 15.57 -12.40
N ILE A 688 -29.19 15.61 -12.93
CA ILE A 688 -29.45 15.78 -14.36
C ILE A 688 -30.34 17.00 -14.61
N THR A 689 -30.09 17.65 -15.74
CA THR A 689 -31.09 18.48 -16.42
C THR A 689 -31.95 17.55 -17.28
N VAL A 690 -33.26 17.65 -17.13
CA VAL A 690 -34.22 17.09 -18.10
C VAL A 690 -34.49 18.16 -19.14
N ASN A 691 -34.22 17.84 -20.40
CA ASN A 691 -34.66 18.69 -21.51
C ASN A 691 -36.07 18.27 -21.92
N GLU A 692 -36.85 19.24 -22.37
CA GLU A 692 -38.11 19.04 -23.06
C GLU A 692 -37.97 18.13 -24.31
N ILE A 693 -39.02 17.39 -24.65
CA ILE A 693 -39.09 16.47 -25.78
C ILE A 693 -40.46 16.62 -26.47
N GLY A 694 -40.50 17.33 -27.59
CA GLY A 694 -41.76 17.69 -28.25
C GLY A 694 -42.26 19.01 -27.69
N GLU A 695 -43.48 19.04 -27.16
CA GLU A 695 -44.13 20.22 -26.54
C GLU A 695 -44.61 19.90 -25.11
N ALA A 696 -43.87 19.00 -24.43
CA ALA A 696 -44.13 18.27 -23.18
C ALA A 696 -45.56 17.76 -22.85
N GLY A 697 -46.57 18.01 -23.67
CA GLY A 697 -47.99 17.76 -23.41
C GLY A 697 -48.66 18.82 -22.52
N GLN A 698 -49.88 19.21 -22.89
CA GLN A 698 -50.67 20.21 -22.17
C GLN A 698 -51.64 19.63 -21.10
N LEU A 699 -51.79 18.30 -21.01
CA LEU A 699 -52.74 17.61 -20.12
C LEU A 699 -52.08 16.43 -19.38
N PRO A 700 -52.60 15.97 -18.22
CA PRO A 700 -51.97 14.91 -17.42
C PRO A 700 -51.77 13.57 -18.17
N SER A 701 -52.53 13.34 -19.24
CA SER A 701 -52.44 12.18 -20.13
C SER A 701 -51.37 12.31 -21.22
N THR A 702 -50.94 13.53 -21.56
CA THR A 702 -49.90 13.83 -22.57
C THR A 702 -48.58 14.29 -21.96
N ALA A 703 -48.57 14.61 -20.66
CA ALA A 703 -47.43 15.11 -19.90
C ALA A 703 -46.11 14.30 -20.08
N GLN A 704 -45.01 15.02 -20.23
CA GLN A 704 -43.66 14.46 -20.33
C GLN A 704 -43.24 13.84 -19.01
N LYS A 705 -42.81 12.58 -19.06
CA LYS A 705 -42.42 11.83 -17.86
C LYS A 705 -40.98 12.11 -17.48
N ILE A 706 -40.78 12.60 -16.26
CA ILE A 706 -39.45 12.80 -15.69
C ILE A 706 -38.88 11.43 -15.23
N PRO A 707 -37.59 11.12 -15.49
CA PRO A 707 -36.97 9.89 -15.01
C PRO A 707 -36.87 9.86 -13.47
N THR A 708 -37.43 8.82 -12.83
CA THR A 708 -37.41 8.66 -11.36
C THR A 708 -36.54 7.51 -10.85
N ILE A 709 -35.88 6.74 -11.72
CA ILE A 709 -34.99 5.62 -11.32
C ILE A 709 -33.53 6.06 -11.42
N GLY A 710 -32.82 6.08 -10.29
CA GLY A 710 -31.37 6.32 -10.22
C GLY A 710 -30.91 7.78 -10.50
N THR A 711 -31.82 8.73 -10.66
CA THR A 711 -31.53 10.12 -11.06
C THR A 711 -32.16 11.14 -10.12
N PHE A 712 -31.42 12.19 -9.75
CA PHE A 712 -31.99 13.40 -9.16
C PHE A 712 -32.13 14.45 -10.26
N VAL A 713 -33.34 14.96 -10.47
CA VAL A 713 -33.56 16.03 -11.43
C VAL A 713 -33.49 17.36 -10.70
N GLU A 714 -32.40 18.09 -10.92
CA GLU A 714 -32.21 19.43 -10.36
C GLU A 714 -32.81 20.53 -11.23
N LYS A 715 -32.96 20.26 -12.53
CA LYS A 715 -33.39 21.24 -13.52
C LYS A 715 -34.28 20.62 -14.61
N ILE A 716 -35.30 21.34 -15.03
CA ILE A 716 -35.95 21.16 -16.34
C ILE A 716 -35.53 22.33 -17.22
N SER A 717 -35.25 22.11 -18.50
CA SER A 717 -35.02 23.16 -19.49
C SER A 717 -35.83 22.90 -20.76
N GLY A 718 -36.52 23.91 -21.25
CA GLY A 718 -37.40 23.85 -22.43
C GLY A 718 -37.56 25.22 -23.10
N SER A 719 -38.51 25.34 -24.02
CA SER A 719 -38.93 26.61 -24.62
C SER A 719 -40.43 26.65 -24.85
N LEU A 720 -41.03 27.82 -24.61
CA LEU A 720 -42.44 28.05 -24.96
C LEU A 720 -42.45 28.61 -26.39
N ASP A 721 -42.67 27.71 -27.35
CA ASP A 721 -42.40 27.92 -28.78
C ASP A 721 -43.54 28.65 -29.51
N SER A 722 -44.71 28.78 -28.88
CA SER A 722 -45.87 29.53 -29.39
C SER A 722 -46.57 30.37 -28.32
N SER A 723 -47.42 31.33 -28.72
CA SER A 723 -48.10 32.25 -27.79
C SER A 723 -49.13 31.57 -26.88
N ASN A 724 -49.54 30.34 -27.15
CA ASN A 724 -50.48 29.56 -26.35
C ASN A 724 -49.87 28.25 -25.83
N ASP A 725 -48.53 28.19 -25.78
CA ASP A 725 -47.78 27.00 -25.38
C ASP A 725 -47.82 26.74 -23.87
N VAL A 726 -47.83 25.46 -23.50
CA VAL A 726 -47.91 24.97 -22.12
C VAL A 726 -47.24 23.61 -21.98
N ASP A 727 -46.14 23.57 -21.25
CA ASP A 727 -45.47 22.33 -20.92
C ASP A 727 -45.94 21.75 -19.59
N LEU A 728 -46.31 20.46 -19.57
CA LEU A 728 -46.70 19.73 -18.36
C LEU A 728 -45.79 18.53 -18.10
N TYR A 729 -45.12 18.53 -16.96
CA TYR A 729 -44.20 17.48 -16.56
C TYR A 729 -44.80 16.58 -15.48
N GLN A 730 -44.85 15.27 -15.73
CA GLN A 730 -45.19 14.28 -14.71
C GLN A 730 -43.98 14.05 -13.79
N ILE A 731 -44.15 14.36 -12.50
CA ILE A 731 -43.12 14.27 -11.46
C ILE A 731 -43.56 13.35 -10.31
N GLU A 732 -42.60 12.90 -9.50
CA GLU A 732 -42.84 12.03 -8.33
C GLU A 732 -42.27 12.69 -7.07
N LEU A 733 -43.10 12.97 -6.06
CA LEU A 733 -42.74 13.73 -4.85
C LEU A 733 -42.56 12.81 -3.64
N GLU A 734 -41.65 13.17 -2.74
CA GLU A 734 -41.39 12.41 -1.49
C GLU A 734 -42.43 12.69 -0.38
N GLY A 735 -43.26 13.73 -0.54
CA GLY A 735 -44.13 14.26 0.50
C GLY A 735 -43.39 15.20 1.47
N ASN A 736 -43.86 15.28 2.71
CA ASN A 736 -43.27 16.09 3.80
C ASN A 736 -43.04 17.60 3.50
N GLN A 737 -43.67 18.15 2.45
CA GLN A 737 -43.55 19.56 2.04
C GLN A 737 -42.13 20.00 1.66
N THR A 738 -41.26 19.08 1.20
CA THR A 738 -39.89 19.40 0.75
C THR A 738 -39.81 19.90 -0.70
N PHE A 739 -40.87 19.71 -1.49
CA PHE A 739 -40.92 20.10 -2.89
C PHE A 739 -40.80 21.60 -3.09
N SER A 740 -39.99 22.01 -4.07
CA SER A 740 -40.01 23.38 -4.60
C SER A 740 -39.71 23.42 -6.10
N ALA A 741 -40.34 24.35 -6.80
CA ALA A 741 -40.04 24.69 -8.19
C ALA A 741 -39.85 26.20 -8.34
N GLU A 742 -38.84 26.64 -9.09
CA GLU A 742 -38.52 28.05 -9.28
C GLU A 742 -38.02 28.28 -10.70
N THR A 743 -38.65 29.19 -11.46
CA THR A 743 -38.20 29.54 -12.81
C THR A 743 -36.95 30.42 -12.73
N PHE A 744 -35.82 29.95 -13.24
CA PHE A 744 -34.58 30.71 -13.30
C PHE A 744 -34.40 31.35 -14.69
N VAL A 745 -33.99 32.62 -14.71
CA VAL A 745 -34.10 33.47 -15.89
C VAL A 745 -33.21 32.99 -17.06
N SER A 746 -33.87 32.50 -18.10
CA SER A 746 -33.52 32.81 -19.48
C SER A 746 -34.73 33.52 -20.09
N ASN A 747 -34.48 34.66 -20.75
CA ASN A 747 -35.29 35.57 -21.58
C ASN A 747 -36.85 35.62 -21.56
N VAL A 748 -37.59 34.56 -21.21
CA VAL A 748 -39.05 34.62 -21.01
C VAL A 748 -39.34 35.68 -19.95
N ARG A 749 -40.13 36.69 -20.33
CA ARG A 749 -40.31 37.90 -19.51
C ARG A 749 -41.17 37.67 -18.28
N ASP A 750 -42.14 36.78 -18.39
CA ASP A 750 -43.23 36.61 -17.44
C ASP A 750 -43.76 35.17 -17.49
N THR A 751 -43.57 34.43 -16.40
CA THR A 751 -43.80 32.98 -16.31
C THR A 751 -44.90 32.68 -15.30
N ARG A 752 -45.49 31.48 -15.40
CA ARG A 752 -46.41 30.92 -14.40
C ARG A 752 -46.08 29.48 -14.11
N LEU A 753 -46.10 29.08 -12.85
CA LEU A 753 -45.99 27.68 -12.42
C LEU A 753 -47.30 27.19 -11.78
N PHE A 754 -47.72 25.99 -12.18
CA PHE A 754 -48.92 25.33 -11.64
C PHE A 754 -48.60 23.90 -11.20
N LEU A 755 -49.13 23.47 -10.05
CA LEU A 755 -49.00 22.09 -9.58
C LEU A 755 -50.38 21.42 -9.49
N PHE A 756 -50.49 20.21 -10.05
CA PHE A 756 -51.70 19.36 -10.02
C PHE A 756 -51.40 18.00 -9.39
N ASP A 757 -52.41 17.38 -8.76
CA ASP A 757 -52.33 16.04 -8.19
C ASP A 757 -52.39 14.92 -9.25
N SER A 758 -52.32 13.66 -8.82
CA SER A 758 -52.39 12.49 -9.71
C SER A 758 -53.71 12.35 -10.50
N ASN A 759 -54.75 13.10 -10.14
CA ASN A 759 -56.04 13.14 -10.83
C ASN A 759 -56.17 14.38 -11.74
N GLY A 760 -55.14 15.24 -11.80
CA GLY A 760 -55.15 16.51 -12.52
C GLY A 760 -55.89 17.63 -11.80
N ILE A 761 -56.22 17.47 -10.50
CA ILE A 761 -56.86 18.53 -9.70
C ILE A 761 -55.79 19.51 -9.24
N GLY A 762 -56.08 20.82 -9.31
CA GLY A 762 -55.12 21.86 -8.93
C GLY A 762 -54.76 21.79 -7.44
N VAL A 763 -53.47 21.95 -7.12
CA VAL A 763 -52.97 22.02 -5.75
C VAL A 763 -52.68 23.49 -5.40
N TYR A 764 -51.71 24.10 -6.08
CA TYR A 764 -51.39 25.51 -5.98
C TYR A 764 -50.58 25.98 -7.18
N ALA A 765 -50.57 27.29 -7.41
CA ALA A 765 -49.90 27.97 -8.50
C ALA A 765 -49.30 29.29 -8.03
N ASN A 766 -48.35 29.82 -8.79
CA ASN A 766 -47.79 31.15 -8.60
C ASN A 766 -47.48 31.79 -9.96
N ASP A 767 -47.78 33.07 -10.05
CA ASP A 767 -47.51 33.93 -11.20
C ASP A 767 -46.14 34.57 -10.97
N ASP A 768 -46.06 35.43 -9.96
CA ASP A 768 -44.89 36.27 -9.68
C ASP A 768 -44.27 36.05 -8.29
N THR A 769 -42.99 36.38 -8.15
CA THR A 769 -42.29 36.45 -6.85
C THR A 769 -42.05 37.88 -6.39
N ILE A 770 -42.05 38.09 -5.07
CA ILE A 770 -41.97 39.41 -4.40
C ILE A 770 -40.63 40.18 -4.57
N PHE A 771 -39.69 39.72 -5.40
CA PHE A 771 -38.34 40.29 -5.54
C PHE A 771 -37.86 40.48 -7.00
N SER A 772 -38.76 40.61 -7.98
CA SER A 772 -38.41 40.96 -9.36
C SER A 772 -37.85 42.40 -9.46
N SER A 773 -36.53 42.54 -9.56
CA SER A 773 -35.88 43.83 -9.85
C SER A 773 -35.82 44.07 -11.36
N PHE A 774 -36.60 45.03 -11.85
CA PHE A 774 -36.60 45.60 -13.21
C PHE A 774 -36.37 44.60 -14.38
N ASP A 775 -37.49 44.25 -15.05
CA ASP A 775 -37.61 43.54 -16.33
C ASP A 775 -37.49 41.99 -16.35
N SER A 776 -37.67 41.30 -15.22
CA SER A 776 -37.91 39.83 -15.21
C SER A 776 -38.91 39.39 -14.14
N TYR A 777 -40.05 38.82 -14.54
CA TYR A 777 -41.10 38.27 -13.68
C TYR A 777 -40.95 36.74 -13.57
N GLN A 778 -40.66 36.26 -12.35
CA GLN A 778 -40.29 34.86 -12.07
C GLN A 778 -41.29 34.22 -11.11
N SER A 779 -41.78 33.02 -11.43
CA SER A 779 -42.63 32.23 -10.53
C SER A 779 -41.82 31.32 -9.58
N SER A 780 -42.35 31.12 -8.38
CA SER A 780 -41.86 30.11 -7.43
C SER A 780 -43.00 29.41 -6.69
N LEU A 781 -42.90 28.09 -6.63
CA LEU A 781 -43.64 27.22 -5.73
C LEU A 781 -42.69 26.87 -4.56
N PRO A 782 -42.66 27.62 -3.45
CA PRO A 782 -41.64 27.47 -2.42
C PRO A 782 -41.84 26.20 -1.57
N PRO A 783 -40.76 25.69 -0.95
CA PRO A 783 -40.84 24.56 -0.05
C PRO A 783 -41.49 24.96 1.28
N LYS A 784 -42.12 23.99 1.95
CA LYS A 784 -42.83 24.17 3.24
C LYS A 784 -44.02 25.16 3.18
N HIS A 785 -44.54 25.48 2.00
CA HIS A 785 -45.79 26.24 1.89
C HIS A 785 -46.96 25.38 2.39
N PRO A 786 -48.01 25.94 3.04
CA PRO A 786 -49.13 25.15 3.55
C PRO A 786 -49.88 24.32 2.49
N LEU A 787 -49.76 24.70 1.21
CA LEU A 787 -50.33 24.00 0.06
C LEU A 787 -49.38 22.98 -0.60
N THR A 788 -48.10 22.93 -0.20
CA THR A 788 -47.15 21.94 -0.73
C THR A 788 -47.60 20.51 -0.36
N PRO A 789 -47.53 19.53 -1.28
CA PRO A 789 -47.88 18.14 -0.99
C PRO A 789 -47.20 17.55 0.25
N LYS A 790 -48.03 16.94 1.10
CA LYS A 790 -47.60 16.22 2.32
C LYS A 790 -47.38 14.74 2.08
N ASN A 791 -48.10 14.15 1.14
CA ASN A 791 -48.04 12.73 0.81
C ASN A 791 -47.09 12.50 -0.38
N PRO A 792 -46.34 11.38 -0.40
CA PRO A 792 -45.60 10.97 -1.59
C PRO A 792 -46.57 10.53 -2.71
N GLY A 793 -46.17 10.72 -3.96
CA GLY A 793 -46.96 10.28 -5.12
C GLY A 793 -46.65 11.00 -6.42
N THR A 794 -47.44 10.70 -7.46
CA THR A 794 -47.39 11.36 -8.76
C THR A 794 -48.07 12.72 -8.71
N TYR A 795 -47.41 13.74 -9.25
CA TYR A 795 -47.93 15.10 -9.44
C TYR A 795 -47.58 15.58 -10.85
N TYR A 796 -48.21 16.67 -11.29
CA TYR A 796 -47.92 17.30 -12.57
C TYR A 796 -47.56 18.77 -12.36
N LEU A 797 -46.39 19.17 -12.85
CA LEU A 797 -45.89 20.55 -12.80
C LEU A 797 -46.02 21.17 -14.19
N ALA A 798 -46.80 22.23 -14.32
CA ALA A 798 -46.94 22.99 -15.55
C ALA A 798 -46.11 24.28 -15.51
N ILE A 799 -45.63 24.70 -16.67
CA ILE A 799 -45.15 26.06 -16.91
C ILE A 799 -45.87 26.69 -18.09
N THR A 800 -46.25 27.97 -17.96
CA THR A 800 -46.82 28.79 -19.03
C THR A 800 -46.22 30.20 -18.99
N GLN A 801 -46.60 31.05 -19.94
CA GLN A 801 -46.43 32.51 -19.80
C GLN A 801 -47.68 33.17 -19.21
N TYR A 802 -47.55 34.38 -18.66
CA TYR A 802 -48.70 35.27 -18.45
C TYR A 802 -49.31 35.69 -19.82
N PRO A 803 -50.65 35.77 -19.98
CA PRO A 803 -51.72 35.57 -19.01
C PRO A 803 -52.33 34.15 -19.02
N ILE A 804 -51.66 33.16 -19.62
CA ILE A 804 -52.20 31.80 -19.77
C ILE A 804 -52.57 31.23 -18.39
N THR A 805 -53.76 30.63 -18.27
CA THR A 805 -54.24 30.05 -17.01
C THR A 805 -54.97 28.73 -17.20
N ALA A 806 -54.89 27.86 -16.19
CA ALA A 806 -55.49 26.54 -16.18
C ALA A 806 -57.02 26.60 -16.05
N VAL A 807 -57.72 25.83 -16.90
CA VAL A 807 -59.18 25.64 -16.81
C VAL A 807 -59.57 24.17 -16.69
N SER A 808 -60.65 23.93 -15.97
CA SER A 808 -61.40 22.68 -15.99
C SER A 808 -62.78 22.90 -16.60
N ASN A 809 -63.59 21.83 -16.71
CA ASN A 809 -64.99 21.92 -17.14
C ASN A 809 -65.88 22.82 -16.24
N GLY A 810 -65.37 23.28 -15.08
CA GLY A 810 -66.03 24.26 -14.20
C GLY A 810 -65.57 25.72 -14.36
N GLY A 811 -64.60 25.98 -15.24
CA GLY A 811 -63.95 27.29 -15.42
C GLY A 811 -62.50 27.30 -14.91
N GLU A 812 -61.96 28.48 -14.60
CA GLU A 812 -60.59 28.66 -14.09
C GLU A 812 -60.33 27.83 -12.82
N VAL A 813 -59.17 27.16 -12.78
CA VAL A 813 -58.74 26.31 -11.65
C VAL A 813 -58.20 27.16 -10.49
N PHE A 814 -57.38 28.17 -10.82
CA PHE A 814 -56.73 29.08 -9.88
C PHE A 814 -57.27 30.49 -10.08
N SER A 815 -57.47 31.24 -8.99
CA SER A 815 -57.88 32.64 -9.03
C SER A 815 -56.84 33.48 -8.29
N PHE A 816 -56.25 34.46 -8.97
CA PHE A 816 -55.20 35.31 -8.42
C PHE A 816 -55.76 36.68 -8.05
N LEU A 817 -55.60 37.11 -6.80
CA LEU A 817 -55.96 38.46 -6.33
C LEU A 817 -54.84 39.47 -6.59
N THR A 818 -53.58 39.01 -6.59
CA THR A 818 -52.38 39.76 -6.95
C THR A 818 -51.39 38.86 -7.73
N PRO A 819 -50.54 39.40 -8.62
CA PRO A 819 -49.53 38.57 -9.32
C PRO A 819 -48.57 37.88 -8.35
N THR A 820 -48.15 38.55 -7.28
CA THR A 820 -47.15 38.01 -6.35
C THR A 820 -47.65 36.95 -5.37
N GLU A 821 -48.90 36.48 -5.49
CA GLU A 821 -49.46 35.49 -4.56
C GLU A 821 -49.27 34.04 -5.00
N ILE A 822 -49.22 33.17 -4.00
CA ILE A 822 -49.27 31.73 -4.18
C ILE A 822 -50.72 31.31 -4.00
N SER A 823 -51.45 31.12 -5.09
CA SER A 823 -52.88 30.81 -5.07
C SER A 823 -53.12 29.29 -5.02
N GLY A 824 -54.05 28.85 -4.18
CA GLY A 824 -54.59 27.49 -4.24
C GLY A 824 -55.60 27.33 -5.39
N ALA A 825 -56.11 26.12 -5.60
CA ALA A 825 -57.17 25.88 -6.58
C ALA A 825 -58.54 26.43 -6.10
N THR A 826 -58.63 27.76 -6.03
CA THR A 826 -59.76 28.55 -5.49
C THR A 826 -60.73 29.02 -6.56
N GLY A 827 -60.40 28.84 -7.85
CA GLY A 827 -61.26 29.18 -8.97
C GLY A 827 -62.48 28.27 -9.05
N LYS A 828 -63.47 28.65 -9.88
CA LYS A 828 -64.74 27.88 -10.03
C LYS A 828 -64.51 26.45 -10.54
N GLY A 829 -63.42 26.23 -11.26
CA GLY A 829 -62.98 24.94 -11.75
C GLY A 829 -62.00 24.20 -10.83
N GLY A 830 -61.61 24.77 -9.67
CA GLY A 830 -60.51 24.30 -8.83
C GLY A 830 -60.68 22.89 -8.24
N SER A 831 -61.90 22.42 -8.08
CA SER A 831 -62.24 21.08 -7.57
C SER A 831 -62.38 20.00 -8.66
N LEU A 832 -62.10 20.34 -9.93
CA LEU A 832 -62.23 19.43 -11.06
C LEU A 832 -60.88 19.28 -11.80
N PRO A 833 -60.65 18.14 -12.48
CA PRO A 833 -59.42 17.93 -13.27
C PRO A 833 -59.21 18.99 -14.35
N LEU A 834 -57.94 19.36 -14.57
CA LEU A 834 -57.46 20.16 -15.70
C LEU A 834 -58.01 19.61 -17.02
N SER A 835 -58.68 20.44 -17.81
CA SER A 835 -59.23 20.10 -19.12
C SER A 835 -58.72 20.98 -20.26
N GLY A 836 -57.94 22.03 -19.95
CA GLY A 836 -57.28 22.88 -20.95
C GLY A 836 -56.71 24.16 -20.35
N TRP A 837 -56.38 25.09 -21.22
CA TRP A 837 -55.76 26.38 -20.88
C TRP A 837 -56.44 27.51 -21.65
N ILE A 838 -56.47 28.71 -21.10
CA ILE A 838 -57.00 29.92 -21.76
C ILE A 838 -56.03 31.10 -21.62
N GLY A 839 -56.03 31.99 -22.61
CA GLY A 839 -55.14 33.15 -22.71
C GLY A 839 -54.07 32.95 -23.78
N ASP A 840 -53.57 34.07 -24.30
CA ASP A 840 -52.47 34.13 -25.28
C ASP A 840 -51.35 35.01 -24.67
N GLY A 841 -50.17 34.43 -24.48
CA GLY A 841 -48.94 35.09 -24.05
C GLY A 841 -48.16 35.73 -25.21
N PHE A 842 -46.84 35.86 -25.05
CA PHE A 842 -45.96 36.53 -26.03
C PHE A 842 -45.03 35.52 -26.73
N GLU A 843 -44.59 35.83 -27.95
CA GLU A 843 -43.72 34.91 -28.71
C GLU A 843 -42.32 34.75 -28.07
N GLN A 844 -41.97 33.48 -27.83
CA GLN A 844 -40.65 32.88 -27.71
C GLN A 844 -39.71 33.38 -26.60
N ASP A 845 -39.38 32.48 -25.67
CA ASP A 845 -37.97 32.18 -25.37
C ASP A 845 -37.81 30.89 -24.53
N LYS A 846 -36.56 30.50 -24.25
CA LYS A 846 -36.23 29.33 -23.41
C LYS A 846 -36.51 29.58 -21.93
N TYR A 847 -36.92 28.55 -21.19
CA TYR A 847 -37.04 28.58 -19.72
C TYR A 847 -36.12 27.55 -19.05
N THR A 848 -35.93 27.71 -17.74
CA THR A 848 -35.36 26.67 -16.88
C THR A 848 -36.06 26.68 -15.53
N ILE A 849 -36.49 25.51 -15.04
CA ILE A 849 -37.11 25.33 -13.73
C ILE A 849 -36.10 24.62 -12.81
N LEU A 850 -35.72 25.25 -11.71
CA LEU A 850 -34.92 24.64 -10.64
C LEU A 850 -35.85 23.83 -9.72
N LEU A 851 -35.45 22.61 -9.37
CA LEU A 851 -36.29 21.67 -8.63
C LEU A 851 -35.62 21.13 -7.36
N ARG A 852 -36.43 20.90 -6.33
CA ARG A 852 -36.05 20.20 -5.08
C ARG A 852 -37.21 19.32 -4.61
N GLY A 853 -36.92 18.26 -3.84
CA GLY A 853 -37.95 17.41 -3.22
C GLY A 853 -38.62 16.38 -4.16
N LEU A 854 -37.99 16.06 -5.29
CA LEU A 854 -38.37 14.92 -6.13
C LEU A 854 -37.83 13.60 -5.58
N THR A 855 -38.57 12.51 -5.79
CA THR A 855 -38.20 11.16 -5.37
C THR A 855 -37.25 10.51 -6.37
N ALA A 856 -36.13 9.95 -5.88
CA ALA A 856 -35.31 9.02 -6.64
C ALA A 856 -35.48 7.58 -6.13
N ARG A 857 -35.91 6.67 -7.01
CA ARG A 857 -36.02 5.24 -6.74
C ARG A 857 -34.64 4.57 -6.86
N PRO A 858 -34.16 3.80 -5.86
CA PRO A 858 -32.87 3.11 -5.94
C PRO A 858 -32.83 2.08 -7.07
N GLN A 859 -31.70 1.99 -7.78
CA GLN A 859 -31.45 0.93 -8.75
C GLN A 859 -30.83 -0.28 -8.04
N ILE A 860 -31.59 -1.38 -7.90
CA ILE A 860 -31.01 -2.65 -7.44
C ILE A 860 -30.15 -3.22 -8.56
N LEU A 861 -28.85 -3.40 -8.30
CA LEU A 861 -27.96 -4.08 -9.23
C LEU A 861 -28.12 -5.61 -9.05
N PRO A 862 -28.43 -6.37 -10.10
CA PRO A 862 -28.52 -7.83 -10.01
C PRO A 862 -27.15 -8.39 -9.63
N GLY A 863 -27.10 -9.30 -8.65
CA GLY A 863 -25.85 -9.97 -8.26
C GLY A 863 -25.31 -10.87 -9.37
N GLY A 864 -23.99 -10.83 -9.62
CA GLY A 864 -23.30 -11.71 -10.57
C GLY A 864 -23.24 -13.18 -10.12
N ASP A 865 -22.50 -14.03 -10.84
CA ASP A 865 -22.27 -15.42 -10.43
C ASP A 865 -21.17 -15.54 -9.35
N GLY A 866 -21.27 -16.55 -8.49
CA GLY A 866 -20.22 -16.95 -7.55
C GLY A 866 -19.02 -17.61 -8.27
N GLY A 867 -17.85 -17.52 -7.64
CA GLY A 867 -16.60 -18.11 -8.14
C GLY A 867 -16.43 -19.55 -7.67
N ASN A 868 -15.61 -20.34 -8.36
CA ASN A 868 -15.41 -21.74 -8.02
C ASN A 868 -14.26 -21.91 -7.02
N ILE A 869 -14.31 -22.97 -6.21
CA ILE A 869 -13.19 -23.38 -5.35
C ILE A 869 -12.70 -24.76 -5.82
N THR A 870 -11.45 -24.85 -6.26
CA THR A 870 -10.82 -26.11 -6.69
C THR A 870 -9.68 -26.47 -5.75
N VAL A 871 -9.69 -27.71 -5.26
CA VAL A 871 -8.70 -28.24 -4.31
C VAL A 871 -8.10 -29.53 -4.84
N HIS A 872 -6.77 -29.58 -4.92
CA HIS A 872 -5.97 -30.78 -5.19
C HIS A 872 -5.03 -31.01 -4.02
N ALA A 873 -5.26 -32.09 -3.27
CA ALA A 873 -4.48 -32.41 -2.07
C ALA A 873 -4.24 -33.92 -1.93
N ALA A 874 -3.35 -34.32 -1.02
CA ALA A 874 -3.34 -35.68 -0.49
C ALA A 874 -4.31 -35.79 0.72
N SER A 875 -4.21 -34.86 1.68
CA SER A 875 -5.15 -34.78 2.80
C SER A 875 -5.66 -33.36 3.10
N LEU A 876 -6.97 -33.25 3.35
CA LEU A 876 -7.66 -32.02 3.75
C LEU A 876 -8.31 -32.18 5.13
N ILE A 877 -8.06 -31.23 6.03
CA ILE A 877 -8.72 -31.13 7.33
C ILE A 877 -9.41 -29.77 7.43
N VAL A 878 -10.72 -29.78 7.68
CA VAL A 878 -11.53 -28.57 7.95
C VAL A 878 -12.18 -28.74 9.31
N LYS A 879 -11.86 -27.86 10.27
CA LYS A 879 -12.29 -28.04 11.65
C LYS A 879 -12.56 -26.74 12.42
N ASP A 880 -13.14 -26.88 13.61
CA ASP A 880 -13.32 -25.81 14.59
C ASP A 880 -14.11 -24.60 14.03
N SER A 881 -15.18 -24.87 13.27
CA SER A 881 -16.02 -23.88 12.56
C SER A 881 -15.41 -23.21 11.31
N ALA A 882 -14.34 -23.76 10.75
CA ALA A 882 -13.78 -23.33 9.47
C ALA A 882 -14.57 -23.81 8.23
N GLN A 883 -14.53 -23.07 7.12
CA GLN A 883 -15.43 -23.29 5.95
C GLN A 883 -14.75 -23.16 4.57
N LEU A 884 -15.30 -23.84 3.56
CA LEU A 884 -15.15 -23.53 2.13
C LEU A 884 -16.53 -23.16 1.58
N THR A 885 -16.70 -21.96 1.02
CA THR A 885 -18.03 -21.43 0.68
C THR A 885 -18.07 -20.69 -0.66
N THR A 886 -19.09 -20.99 -1.46
CA THR A 886 -19.39 -20.40 -2.78
C THR A 886 -20.86 -19.95 -2.88
N SER A 887 -21.34 -19.15 -1.93
CA SER A 887 -22.77 -18.84 -1.79
C SER A 887 -23.28 -17.69 -2.67
N THR A 888 -24.55 -17.73 -3.07
CA THR A 888 -25.27 -16.59 -3.69
C THR A 888 -26.38 -16.03 -2.80
N SER A 889 -26.46 -14.70 -2.72
CA SER A 889 -27.62 -13.97 -2.17
C SER A 889 -28.37 -13.15 -3.25
N GLY A 890 -28.02 -13.34 -4.52
CA GLY A 890 -28.49 -12.53 -5.64
C GLY A 890 -29.30 -13.30 -6.66
N ASN A 891 -29.20 -12.87 -7.92
CA ASN A 891 -29.87 -13.52 -9.06
C ASN A 891 -28.92 -14.44 -9.83
N GLY A 892 -27.60 -14.17 -9.80
CA GLY A 892 -26.58 -15.07 -10.32
C GLY A 892 -26.42 -16.33 -9.45
N LYS A 893 -25.84 -17.37 -10.05
CA LYS A 893 -25.73 -18.70 -9.42
C LYS A 893 -24.58 -18.75 -8.42
N ALA A 894 -24.69 -19.62 -7.41
CA ALA A 894 -23.55 -20.01 -6.59
C ALA A 894 -22.49 -20.75 -7.45
N GLY A 895 -21.21 -20.60 -7.08
CA GLY A 895 -20.10 -21.26 -7.75
C GLY A 895 -19.95 -22.73 -7.31
N ASN A 896 -19.23 -23.55 -8.08
CA ASN A 896 -19.03 -24.96 -7.73
C ASN A 896 -17.81 -25.14 -6.81
N ILE A 897 -17.79 -26.23 -6.04
CA ILE A 897 -16.63 -26.66 -5.25
C ILE A 897 -16.20 -28.05 -5.71
N THR A 898 -14.93 -28.19 -6.09
CA THR A 898 -14.33 -29.47 -6.49
C THR A 898 -13.15 -29.80 -5.58
N ILE A 899 -13.18 -30.95 -4.90
CA ILE A 899 -12.14 -31.39 -3.97
C ILE A 899 -11.65 -32.79 -4.36
N ASN A 900 -10.45 -32.84 -4.93
CA ASN A 900 -9.75 -34.08 -5.27
C ASN A 900 -8.68 -34.31 -4.19
N ALA A 901 -8.84 -35.36 -3.36
CA ALA A 901 -7.99 -35.60 -2.21
C ALA A 901 -7.50 -37.05 -2.16
N VAL A 902 -6.23 -37.30 -2.54
CA VAL A 902 -5.72 -38.66 -2.81
C VAL A 902 -5.92 -39.65 -1.64
N ASP A 903 -5.78 -39.20 -0.40
CA ASP A 903 -5.85 -40.05 0.80
C ASP A 903 -7.08 -39.81 1.68
N SER A 904 -7.34 -38.55 2.09
CA SER A 904 -8.41 -38.27 3.06
C SER A 904 -9.01 -36.86 3.07
N ILE A 905 -10.29 -36.78 3.45
CA ILE A 905 -10.96 -35.53 3.86
C ILE A 905 -11.59 -35.73 5.25
N ASN A 906 -11.29 -34.82 6.18
CA ASN A 906 -11.84 -34.80 7.53
C ASN A 906 -12.55 -33.46 7.80
N LEU A 907 -13.88 -33.50 7.93
CA LEU A 907 -14.71 -32.35 8.31
C LEU A 907 -15.17 -32.53 9.77
N LEU A 908 -14.71 -31.67 10.68
CA LEU A 908 -14.80 -31.88 12.13
C LEU A 908 -15.40 -30.68 12.87
N GLY A 909 -16.55 -30.86 13.51
CA GLY A 909 -17.12 -29.88 14.43
C GLY A 909 -18.25 -29.04 13.84
N SER A 910 -19.06 -28.46 14.73
CA SER A 910 -20.20 -27.61 14.37
C SER A 910 -19.78 -26.41 13.52
N SER A 911 -20.61 -26.08 12.54
CA SER A 911 -20.39 -25.02 11.54
C SER A 911 -19.16 -25.20 10.64
N SER A 912 -18.42 -26.32 10.75
CA SER A 912 -17.39 -26.66 9.78
C SER A 912 -17.97 -27.40 8.58
N GLY A 913 -17.49 -27.07 7.39
CA GLY A 913 -18.07 -27.67 6.19
C GLY A 913 -17.67 -27.08 4.84
N VAL A 914 -18.38 -27.59 3.83
CA VAL A 914 -18.25 -27.23 2.42
C VAL A 914 -19.64 -26.84 1.90
N TYR A 915 -19.79 -25.62 1.39
CA TYR A 915 -21.09 -24.98 1.18
C TYR A 915 -21.21 -24.27 -0.17
N ALA A 916 -22.10 -24.73 -1.05
CA ALA A 916 -22.43 -24.06 -2.32
C ALA A 916 -23.91 -23.60 -2.35
N ASN A 917 -24.32 -22.97 -1.24
CA ASN A 917 -25.71 -22.68 -0.91
C ASN A 917 -26.27 -21.40 -1.57
N THR A 918 -27.60 -21.28 -1.62
CA THR A 918 -28.29 -19.98 -1.79
C THR A 918 -28.77 -19.47 -0.43
N THR A 919 -28.73 -18.16 -0.20
CA THR A 919 -29.22 -17.53 1.04
C THR A 919 -30.69 -17.12 0.93
N PRO A 920 -31.38 -16.85 2.06
CA PRO A 920 -32.74 -16.29 2.02
C PRO A 920 -32.82 -15.04 1.13
N GLY A 921 -33.86 -14.97 0.30
CA GLY A 921 -34.07 -13.87 -0.66
C GLY A 921 -33.32 -13.97 -1.99
N SER A 922 -32.43 -14.97 -2.17
CA SER A 922 -31.81 -15.26 -3.47
C SER A 922 -32.85 -15.74 -4.49
N SER A 923 -32.70 -15.36 -5.77
CA SER A 923 -33.39 -15.99 -6.89
C SER A 923 -32.46 -16.87 -7.75
N GLY A 924 -31.14 -16.77 -7.53
CA GLY A 924 -30.13 -17.63 -8.16
C GLY A 924 -30.13 -19.06 -7.62
N ASN A 925 -29.64 -20.01 -8.42
CA ASN A 925 -29.53 -21.43 -8.07
C ASN A 925 -28.28 -21.72 -7.21
N GLY A 926 -28.33 -22.83 -6.47
CA GLY A 926 -27.18 -23.40 -5.77
C GLY A 926 -26.09 -23.91 -6.71
N GLY A 927 -24.86 -23.99 -6.21
CA GLY A 927 -23.70 -24.55 -6.91
C GLY A 927 -23.53 -26.03 -6.61
N ASN A 928 -22.79 -26.76 -7.45
CA ASN A 928 -22.55 -28.19 -7.21
C ASN A 928 -21.28 -28.42 -6.37
N ILE A 929 -21.25 -29.53 -5.65
CA ILE A 929 -20.08 -30.01 -4.91
C ILE A 929 -19.66 -31.36 -5.47
N ILE A 930 -18.40 -31.49 -5.87
CA ILE A 930 -17.78 -32.73 -6.38
C ILE A 930 -16.59 -33.07 -5.47
N ILE A 931 -16.60 -34.27 -4.89
CA ILE A 931 -15.63 -34.70 -3.88
C ILE A 931 -15.13 -36.12 -4.20
N ASP A 932 -13.81 -36.30 -4.32
CA ASP A 932 -13.18 -37.61 -4.59
C ASP A 932 -12.00 -37.91 -3.62
N PRO A 933 -12.28 -38.50 -2.43
CA PRO A 933 -11.26 -39.01 -1.53
C PRO A 933 -11.28 -40.52 -1.30
N LYS A 934 -10.11 -41.12 -1.06
CA LYS A 934 -10.05 -42.52 -0.62
C LYS A 934 -10.80 -42.77 0.71
N ASN A 935 -10.71 -41.85 1.67
CA ASN A 935 -11.43 -41.92 2.94
C ASN A 935 -12.07 -40.58 3.30
N MET A 936 -13.31 -40.59 3.75
CA MET A 936 -14.00 -39.38 4.20
C MET A 936 -14.65 -39.55 5.57
N ILE A 937 -14.43 -38.57 6.45
CA ILE A 937 -15.06 -38.47 7.76
C ILE A 937 -15.75 -37.11 7.88
N ILE A 938 -17.04 -37.13 8.22
CA ILE A 938 -17.83 -35.95 8.57
C ILE A 938 -18.41 -36.19 9.96
N ARG A 939 -18.03 -35.36 10.94
CA ARG A 939 -18.46 -35.59 12.33
C ARG A 939 -18.58 -34.33 13.19
N ASP A 940 -19.11 -34.54 14.39
CA ASP A 940 -19.20 -33.54 15.46
C ASP A 940 -20.03 -32.29 15.07
N GLY A 941 -20.98 -32.43 14.14
CA GLY A 941 -21.85 -31.36 13.62
C GLY A 941 -21.41 -30.77 12.27
N ALA A 942 -20.38 -31.34 11.62
CA ALA A 942 -19.90 -30.86 10.33
C ALA A 942 -20.87 -31.17 9.16
N LYS A 943 -20.86 -30.32 8.13
CA LYS A 943 -21.83 -30.37 7.02
C LYS A 943 -21.21 -30.24 5.62
N ILE A 944 -21.74 -30.98 4.64
CA ILE A 944 -21.65 -30.64 3.21
C ILE A 944 -23.04 -30.18 2.77
N ALA A 945 -23.13 -29.04 2.10
CA ALA A 945 -24.41 -28.50 1.67
C ALA A 945 -24.39 -27.80 0.30
N VAL A 946 -25.49 -27.99 -0.42
CA VAL A 946 -25.86 -27.26 -1.65
C VAL A 946 -27.29 -26.70 -1.53
N ASP A 947 -27.66 -26.35 -0.30
CA ASP A 947 -29.03 -26.01 0.11
C ASP A 947 -29.51 -24.74 -0.58
N SER A 948 -30.79 -24.69 -0.99
CA SER A 948 -31.41 -23.45 -1.46
C SER A 948 -32.34 -22.85 -0.42
N GLN A 949 -31.95 -21.71 0.15
CA GLN A 949 -32.83 -20.91 1.02
C GLN A 949 -33.55 -19.79 0.25
N GLY A 950 -33.18 -19.54 -1.00
CA GLY A 950 -33.85 -18.65 -1.93
C GLY A 950 -35.10 -19.26 -2.61
N GLU A 951 -35.40 -18.77 -3.81
CA GLU A 951 -36.41 -19.32 -4.73
C GLU A 951 -35.79 -20.20 -5.84
N GLY A 952 -34.46 -20.11 -6.02
CA GLY A 952 -33.71 -20.91 -6.98
C GLY A 952 -33.63 -22.40 -6.59
N ILE A 953 -33.25 -23.24 -7.55
CA ILE A 953 -33.12 -24.70 -7.37
C ILE A 953 -31.84 -25.02 -6.58
N GLY A 954 -31.87 -26.07 -5.76
CA GLY A 954 -30.67 -26.58 -5.05
C GLY A 954 -29.60 -27.10 -6.01
N GLY A 955 -28.33 -27.08 -5.58
CA GLY A 955 -27.23 -27.68 -6.34
C GLY A 955 -27.19 -29.20 -6.21
N ASN A 956 -26.23 -29.89 -6.82
CA ASN A 956 -26.05 -31.34 -6.64
C ASN A 956 -24.77 -31.66 -5.87
N ILE A 957 -24.77 -32.76 -5.13
CA ILE A 957 -23.58 -33.32 -4.46
C ILE A 957 -23.21 -34.64 -5.15
N GLU A 958 -21.98 -34.73 -5.64
CA GLU A 958 -21.36 -35.96 -6.11
C GLU A 958 -20.15 -36.28 -5.23
N LEU A 959 -20.15 -37.47 -4.63
CA LEU A 959 -19.10 -37.93 -3.74
C LEU A 959 -18.67 -39.34 -4.15
N ALA A 960 -17.46 -39.46 -4.69
CA ALA A 960 -16.80 -40.74 -4.93
C ALA A 960 -15.84 -41.02 -3.76
N ALA A 961 -15.89 -42.19 -3.13
CA ALA A 961 -14.93 -42.51 -2.06
C ALA A 961 -14.70 -44.00 -1.85
N GLY A 962 -13.65 -44.37 -1.13
CA GLY A 962 -13.50 -45.73 -0.61
C GLY A 962 -14.49 -45.99 0.53
N ILE A 963 -14.35 -45.22 1.60
CA ILE A 963 -15.16 -45.27 2.82
C ILE A 963 -15.67 -43.87 3.16
N LEU A 964 -16.96 -43.76 3.49
CA LEU A 964 -17.59 -42.56 4.04
C LEU A 964 -18.15 -42.87 5.44
N THR A 965 -17.68 -42.14 6.44
CA THR A 965 -18.21 -42.17 7.82
C THR A 965 -18.89 -40.86 8.16
N LEU A 966 -20.19 -40.92 8.43
CA LEU A 966 -20.95 -39.85 9.08
C LEU A 966 -21.12 -40.19 10.57
N ASN A 967 -20.78 -39.27 11.47
CA ASN A 967 -20.93 -39.46 12.92
C ASN A 967 -21.35 -38.14 13.56
N ASN A 968 -22.67 -37.92 13.73
CA ASN A 968 -23.25 -36.58 13.84
C ASN A 968 -22.77 -35.69 12.66
N GLY A 969 -22.85 -36.22 11.44
CA GLY A 969 -22.44 -35.55 10.20
C GLY A 969 -23.61 -35.40 9.23
N THR A 970 -23.63 -34.33 8.44
CA THR A 970 -24.74 -34.03 7.51
C THR A 970 -24.27 -33.85 6.06
N ILE A 971 -24.98 -34.46 5.11
CA ILE A 971 -24.91 -34.19 3.66
C ILE A 971 -26.30 -33.71 3.21
N SER A 972 -26.38 -32.55 2.56
CA SER A 972 -27.62 -31.79 2.42
C SER A 972 -27.77 -31.12 1.06
N ALA A 973 -28.90 -31.32 0.41
CA ALA A 973 -29.34 -30.59 -0.77
C ALA A 973 -30.80 -30.12 -0.58
N GLU A 974 -31.08 -29.61 0.61
CA GLU A 974 -32.42 -29.24 1.07
C GLU A 974 -32.85 -27.88 0.50
N THR A 975 -34.15 -27.70 0.26
CA THR A 975 -34.68 -26.45 -0.32
C THR A 975 -35.87 -25.90 0.44
N ARG A 976 -35.84 -24.59 0.73
CA ARG A 976 -36.93 -23.88 1.42
C ARG A 976 -38.16 -23.75 0.52
N SER A 977 -37.95 -23.45 -0.76
CA SER A 977 -38.95 -23.48 -1.81
C SER A 977 -38.31 -24.04 -3.09
N SER A 978 -39.11 -24.39 -4.11
CA SER A 978 -38.64 -24.98 -5.37
C SER A 978 -38.07 -26.40 -5.23
N THR A 979 -37.49 -26.92 -6.31
CA THR A 979 -37.01 -28.31 -6.41
C THR A 979 -35.68 -28.54 -5.68
N GLY A 980 -35.60 -29.63 -4.92
CA GLY A 980 -34.43 -30.11 -4.22
C GLY A 980 -33.29 -30.55 -5.14
N GLY A 981 -32.07 -30.47 -4.62
CA GLY A 981 -30.88 -30.94 -5.32
C GLY A 981 -30.71 -32.46 -5.22
N ASN A 982 -29.93 -33.08 -6.11
CA ASN A 982 -29.65 -34.52 -6.04
C ASN A 982 -28.36 -34.81 -5.25
N ILE A 983 -28.33 -35.95 -4.57
CA ILE A 983 -27.14 -36.48 -3.90
C ILE A 983 -26.77 -37.83 -4.53
N THR A 984 -25.53 -37.95 -5.02
CA THR A 984 -24.97 -39.20 -5.57
C THR A 984 -23.73 -39.60 -4.78
N LEU A 985 -23.78 -40.76 -4.13
CA LEU A 985 -22.67 -41.34 -3.37
C LEU A 985 -22.17 -42.60 -4.07
N ASN A 986 -20.92 -42.58 -4.55
CA ASN A 986 -20.24 -43.66 -5.25
C ASN A 986 -19.13 -44.23 -4.36
N LEU A 987 -19.48 -45.17 -3.49
CA LEU A 987 -18.60 -45.71 -2.45
C LEU A 987 -18.05 -47.08 -2.85
N GLN A 988 -16.74 -47.30 -2.71
CA GLN A 988 -16.12 -48.58 -3.07
C GLN A 988 -16.36 -49.67 -2.01
N ASP A 989 -16.48 -49.32 -0.73
CA ASP A 989 -16.59 -50.28 0.38
C ASP A 989 -17.75 -49.99 1.34
N LEU A 990 -17.74 -48.85 2.05
CA LEU A 990 -18.60 -48.67 3.23
C LEU A 990 -19.20 -47.26 3.34
N LEU A 991 -20.51 -47.20 3.57
CA LEU A 991 -21.19 -46.09 4.23
C LEU A 991 -21.47 -46.44 5.70
N LEU A 992 -20.85 -45.73 6.63
CA LEU A 992 -21.10 -45.85 8.07
C LEU A 992 -21.88 -44.62 8.57
N LEU A 993 -23.05 -44.85 9.16
CA LEU A 993 -23.95 -43.84 9.70
C LEU A 993 -24.06 -43.96 11.23
N ARG A 994 -23.76 -42.87 11.93
CA ARG A 994 -23.71 -42.83 13.41
C ARG A 994 -24.25 -41.54 14.02
N ASN A 995 -24.70 -41.65 15.26
CA ASN A 995 -25.09 -40.56 16.17
C ASN A 995 -25.84 -39.39 15.51
N GLY A 996 -27.04 -39.62 14.98
CA GLY A 996 -27.86 -38.54 14.39
C GLY A 996 -27.40 -38.07 13.01
N SER A 997 -26.71 -38.91 12.23
CA SER A 997 -26.22 -38.53 10.90
C SER A 997 -27.34 -38.42 9.88
N LYS A 998 -27.22 -37.47 8.94
CA LYS A 998 -28.30 -37.14 8.00
C LYS A 998 -27.80 -37.02 6.56
N ILE A 999 -28.49 -37.68 5.63
CA ILE A 999 -28.37 -37.47 4.18
C ILE A 999 -29.74 -37.03 3.67
N SER A 1000 -29.87 -35.81 3.15
CA SER A 1000 -31.20 -35.24 2.85
C SER A 1000 -31.27 -34.37 1.62
N THR A 1001 -32.33 -34.56 0.84
CA THR A 1001 -32.76 -33.73 -0.31
C THR A 1001 -34.14 -33.10 -0.03
N THR A 1002 -34.50 -32.98 1.25
CA THR A 1002 -35.85 -32.60 1.70
C THR A 1002 -36.24 -31.19 1.26
N ALA A 1003 -37.47 -31.02 0.76
CA ALA A 1003 -37.90 -29.79 0.09
C ALA A 1003 -39.24 -29.23 0.59
N GLY A 1004 -39.32 -27.90 0.65
CA GLY A 1004 -40.52 -27.16 1.07
C GLY A 1004 -40.70 -27.10 2.58
N ASN A 1005 -41.65 -26.29 3.03
CA ASN A 1005 -42.08 -26.19 4.43
C ASN A 1005 -43.55 -25.75 4.52
N ASN A 1006 -44.03 -25.43 5.73
CA ASN A 1006 -45.41 -25.01 5.97
C ASN A 1006 -45.84 -23.68 5.30
N GLN A 1007 -44.90 -22.90 4.77
CA GLN A 1007 -45.15 -21.65 4.05
C GLN A 1007 -44.90 -21.77 2.54
N PHE A 1008 -43.98 -22.62 2.12
CA PHE A 1008 -43.50 -22.69 0.74
C PHE A 1008 -43.50 -24.11 0.18
N ALA A 1009 -43.96 -24.27 -1.07
CA ALA A 1009 -43.93 -25.54 -1.76
C ALA A 1009 -42.55 -25.87 -2.34
N GLY A 1010 -42.23 -27.16 -2.38
CA GLY A 1010 -41.02 -27.70 -2.98
C GLY A 1010 -41.17 -29.20 -3.27
N ASN A 1011 -40.49 -29.67 -4.31
CA ASN A 1011 -40.40 -31.09 -4.67
C ASN A 1011 -39.02 -31.59 -4.26
N SER A 1012 -38.90 -32.78 -3.68
CA SER A 1012 -37.60 -33.28 -3.21
C SER A 1012 -36.72 -33.76 -4.35
N GLY A 1013 -35.40 -33.60 -4.20
CA GLY A 1013 -34.42 -34.16 -5.12
C GLY A 1013 -34.15 -35.64 -4.85
N ASN A 1014 -33.39 -36.31 -5.72
CA ASN A 1014 -33.13 -37.75 -5.63
C ASN A 1014 -31.85 -38.08 -4.88
N ILE A 1015 -31.82 -39.23 -4.21
CA ILE A 1015 -30.64 -39.77 -3.52
C ILE A 1015 -30.26 -41.10 -4.19
N ASN A 1016 -29.04 -41.18 -4.71
CA ASN A 1016 -28.48 -42.40 -5.29
C ASN A 1016 -27.25 -42.83 -4.49
N ILE A 1017 -27.24 -44.05 -3.95
CA ILE A 1017 -26.12 -44.58 -3.16
C ILE A 1017 -25.67 -45.92 -3.75
N ASN A 1018 -24.41 -45.97 -4.18
CA ASN A 1018 -23.70 -47.18 -4.55
C ASN A 1018 -22.67 -47.48 -3.46
N SER A 1019 -22.69 -48.67 -2.87
CA SER A 1019 -21.70 -49.10 -1.86
C SER A 1019 -21.60 -50.63 -1.83
N LYS A 1020 -20.58 -51.24 -1.19
CA LYS A 1020 -20.68 -52.67 -0.84
C LYS A 1020 -21.56 -52.84 0.39
N PHE A 1021 -21.35 -52.01 1.41
CA PHE A 1021 -22.07 -52.10 2.68
C PHE A 1021 -22.59 -50.74 3.15
N ILE A 1022 -23.84 -50.72 3.61
CA ILE A 1022 -24.40 -49.61 4.38
C ILE A 1022 -24.66 -50.11 5.79
N VAL A 1023 -24.10 -49.42 6.78
CA VAL A 1023 -24.24 -49.76 8.20
C VAL A 1023 -24.68 -48.51 8.95
N ALA A 1024 -25.90 -48.51 9.46
CA ALA A 1024 -26.31 -47.59 10.52
C ALA A 1024 -26.27 -48.33 11.86
N VAL A 1025 -25.80 -47.67 12.91
CA VAL A 1025 -25.81 -48.27 14.24
C VAL A 1025 -27.23 -48.22 14.82
N PRO A 1026 -27.79 -49.33 15.35
CA PRO A 1026 -29.13 -49.33 15.93
C PRO A 1026 -29.27 -48.34 17.09
N ASN A 1027 -30.43 -47.67 17.15
CA ASN A 1027 -30.76 -46.63 18.14
C ASN A 1027 -29.89 -45.36 18.07
N GLU A 1028 -29.09 -45.17 17.01
CA GLU A 1028 -28.34 -43.92 16.74
C GLU A 1028 -29.07 -43.00 15.72
N ASN A 1029 -30.36 -43.22 15.43
CA ASN A 1029 -31.27 -42.34 14.66
C ASN A 1029 -30.62 -41.61 13.47
N SER A 1030 -30.13 -42.36 12.48
CA SER A 1030 -29.40 -41.79 11.33
C SER A 1030 -30.15 -42.02 10.01
N ASP A 1031 -30.51 -40.92 9.34
CA ASP A 1031 -31.58 -40.91 8.33
C ASP A 1031 -31.11 -40.60 6.91
N ILE A 1032 -31.83 -41.18 5.94
CA ILE A 1032 -31.71 -40.91 4.51
C ILE A 1032 -33.08 -40.44 3.99
N SER A 1033 -33.23 -39.13 3.72
CA SER A 1033 -34.54 -38.49 3.53
C SER A 1033 -34.66 -37.70 2.21
N ALA A 1034 -35.52 -38.17 1.32
CA ALA A 1034 -35.97 -37.45 0.12
C ALA A 1034 -37.44 -37.01 0.26
N ASN A 1035 -37.75 -36.29 1.33
CA ASN A 1035 -39.12 -35.91 1.70
C ASN A 1035 -39.53 -34.56 1.11
N ALA A 1036 -40.81 -34.36 0.85
CA ALA A 1036 -41.36 -33.06 0.48
C ALA A 1036 -42.49 -32.65 1.44
N PHE A 1037 -42.55 -31.38 1.81
CA PHE A 1037 -43.62 -30.91 2.69
C PHE A 1037 -44.98 -30.95 1.99
N THR A 1038 -45.12 -30.23 0.87
CA THR A 1038 -46.35 -30.17 0.05
C THR A 1038 -46.23 -30.73 -1.36
N GLY A 1039 -45.01 -30.81 -1.92
CA GLY A 1039 -44.77 -31.34 -3.25
C GLY A 1039 -44.53 -32.86 -3.27
N THR A 1040 -43.90 -33.33 -4.33
CA THR A 1040 -43.57 -34.75 -4.53
C THR A 1040 -42.31 -35.15 -3.78
N GLY A 1041 -42.36 -36.28 -3.07
CA GLY A 1041 -41.18 -36.95 -2.51
C GLY A 1041 -40.23 -37.41 -3.62
N GLY A 1042 -38.94 -37.43 -3.33
CA GLY A 1042 -37.90 -37.78 -4.30
C GLY A 1042 -37.75 -39.29 -4.47
N LYS A 1043 -36.79 -39.71 -5.28
CA LYS A 1043 -36.43 -41.13 -5.40
C LYS A 1043 -35.15 -41.43 -4.62
N VAL A 1044 -35.20 -42.43 -3.74
CA VAL A 1044 -34.03 -42.99 -3.05
C VAL A 1044 -33.69 -44.33 -3.70
N THR A 1045 -32.55 -44.43 -4.38
CA THR A 1045 -32.06 -45.67 -4.98
C THR A 1045 -30.76 -46.10 -4.29
N ILE A 1046 -30.74 -47.32 -3.74
CA ILE A 1046 -29.57 -47.89 -3.07
C ILE A 1046 -29.17 -49.19 -3.76
N ASN A 1047 -27.93 -49.25 -4.24
CA ASN A 1047 -27.30 -50.47 -4.75
C ASN A 1047 -26.23 -50.91 -3.74
N ALA A 1048 -26.45 -52.04 -3.05
CA ALA A 1048 -25.51 -52.52 -2.03
C ALA A 1048 -25.48 -54.05 -1.91
N THR A 1049 -24.36 -54.62 -1.48
CA THR A 1049 -24.27 -56.06 -1.13
C THR A 1049 -24.95 -56.37 0.21
N GLY A 1050 -24.93 -55.43 1.15
CA GLY A 1050 -25.66 -55.54 2.43
C GLY A 1050 -26.03 -54.19 3.02
N ILE A 1051 -27.22 -54.13 3.63
CA ILE A 1051 -27.77 -52.94 4.29
C ILE A 1051 -28.15 -53.36 5.71
N TYR A 1052 -27.60 -52.70 6.73
CA TYR A 1052 -27.73 -53.09 8.14
C TYR A 1052 -28.14 -51.91 9.02
N GLY A 1053 -29.08 -52.17 9.94
CA GLY A 1053 -29.47 -51.24 11.00
C GLY A 1053 -30.25 -49.99 10.58
N ILE A 1054 -30.63 -49.88 9.30
CA ILE A 1054 -31.45 -48.81 8.73
C ILE A 1054 -32.67 -49.39 8.00
N THR A 1055 -33.84 -48.75 8.09
CA THR A 1055 -35.13 -49.33 7.63
C THR A 1055 -35.90 -48.37 6.72
N PRO A 1056 -36.37 -48.79 5.53
CA PRO A 1056 -37.34 -47.99 4.75
C PRO A 1056 -38.65 -47.76 5.50
N ARG A 1057 -39.20 -46.54 5.42
CA ARG A 1057 -40.48 -46.17 6.03
C ARG A 1057 -41.43 -45.54 5.02
N SER A 1058 -42.65 -46.06 4.96
CA SER A 1058 -43.75 -45.41 4.27
C SER A 1058 -44.33 -44.25 5.11
N ARG A 1059 -45.11 -43.38 4.46
CA ARG A 1059 -45.83 -42.29 5.13
C ARG A 1059 -46.82 -42.83 6.17
N GLU A 1060 -47.49 -43.93 5.86
CA GLU A 1060 -48.48 -44.61 6.71
C GLU A 1060 -47.81 -45.24 7.93
N GLU A 1061 -46.61 -45.78 7.77
CA GLU A 1061 -45.79 -46.27 8.88
C GLU A 1061 -45.35 -45.14 9.79
N LEU A 1062 -44.88 -44.00 9.25
CA LEU A 1062 -44.55 -42.81 10.03
C LEU A 1062 -45.78 -42.29 10.81
N VAL A 1063 -46.95 -42.21 10.17
CA VAL A 1063 -48.21 -41.82 10.85
C VAL A 1063 -48.50 -42.75 12.04
N LYS A 1064 -48.31 -44.06 11.86
CA LYS A 1064 -48.55 -45.08 12.90
C LYS A 1064 -47.51 -45.01 14.04
N LEU A 1065 -46.22 -44.84 13.71
CA LEU A 1065 -45.12 -44.83 14.68
C LEU A 1065 -45.07 -43.52 15.49
N LEU A 1066 -45.36 -42.39 14.85
CA LEU A 1066 -45.36 -41.05 15.46
C LEU A 1066 -46.72 -40.67 16.09
N GLY A 1067 -47.77 -41.46 15.86
CA GLY A 1067 -49.10 -41.22 16.44
C GLY A 1067 -49.81 -39.96 15.93
N THR A 1068 -49.43 -39.45 14.76
CA THR A 1068 -49.89 -38.16 14.21
C THR A 1068 -49.97 -38.21 12.69
N ASN A 1069 -50.93 -37.48 12.11
CA ASN A 1069 -51.02 -37.26 10.66
C ASN A 1069 -50.91 -35.76 10.29
N LYS A 1070 -50.41 -34.94 11.22
CA LYS A 1070 -50.10 -33.53 10.94
C LYS A 1070 -48.84 -33.46 10.06
N PRO A 1071 -48.84 -32.82 8.88
CA PRO A 1071 -47.71 -32.85 7.95
C PRO A 1071 -46.37 -32.48 8.60
N GLN A 1072 -46.33 -31.35 9.32
CA GLN A 1072 -45.16 -30.86 10.07
C GLN A 1072 -44.63 -31.80 11.16
N ASP A 1073 -45.41 -32.82 11.54
CA ASP A 1073 -45.01 -33.79 12.54
C ASP A 1073 -44.47 -35.10 11.95
N LEU A 1074 -44.65 -35.34 10.65
CA LEU A 1074 -44.16 -36.52 9.91
C LEU A 1074 -42.69 -36.36 9.52
N ASP A 1075 -41.81 -36.49 10.52
CA ASP A 1075 -40.37 -36.34 10.41
C ASP A 1075 -39.69 -37.61 10.98
N PRO A 1076 -38.92 -38.39 10.19
CA PRO A 1076 -38.24 -39.60 10.67
C PRO A 1076 -37.28 -39.31 11.83
N ALA A 1077 -36.68 -38.12 11.89
CA ALA A 1077 -35.73 -37.75 12.94
C ALA A 1077 -36.35 -37.70 14.36
N LYS A 1078 -37.68 -37.85 14.48
CA LYS A 1078 -38.42 -38.00 15.75
C LYS A 1078 -38.51 -39.46 16.24
N LEU A 1079 -38.02 -40.43 15.47
CA LEU A 1079 -37.92 -41.84 15.86
C LEU A 1079 -36.59 -42.11 16.60
N PHE A 1080 -36.45 -43.35 17.10
CA PHE A 1080 -35.18 -43.86 17.62
C PHE A 1080 -34.45 -44.72 16.58
N THR A 1081 -35.16 -45.22 15.57
CA THR A 1081 -34.60 -46.02 14.48
C THR A 1081 -33.88 -45.13 13.47
N SER A 1082 -32.94 -45.72 12.74
CA SER A 1082 -32.34 -45.10 11.56
C SER A 1082 -33.24 -45.44 10.37
N ASP A 1083 -33.75 -44.44 9.64
CA ASP A 1083 -34.82 -44.66 8.67
C ASP A 1083 -34.53 -44.08 7.26
N ILE A 1084 -35.13 -44.70 6.24
CA ILE A 1084 -35.06 -44.26 4.83
C ILE A 1084 -36.46 -43.83 4.38
N THR A 1085 -36.61 -42.57 3.99
CA THR A 1085 -37.93 -41.99 3.66
C THR A 1085 -37.92 -41.23 2.34
N ALA A 1086 -39.00 -41.37 1.59
CA ALA A 1086 -39.26 -40.65 0.35
C ALA A 1086 -40.75 -40.25 0.28
N ILE A 1087 -41.21 -39.41 1.21
CA ILE A 1087 -42.65 -39.16 1.41
C ILE A 1087 -43.06 -37.72 1.07
N SER A 1088 -44.35 -37.53 0.79
CA SER A 1088 -44.98 -36.20 0.83
C SER A 1088 -45.78 -36.06 2.13
N GLN A 1089 -45.42 -35.05 2.94
CA GLN A 1089 -45.98 -34.90 4.28
C GLN A 1089 -47.48 -34.53 4.24
N THR A 1090 -47.94 -33.76 3.25
CA THR A 1090 -49.38 -33.44 3.09
C THR A 1090 -50.17 -34.50 2.34
N SER A 1091 -49.58 -35.25 1.41
CA SER A 1091 -50.36 -35.99 0.40
C SER A 1091 -49.77 -37.36 0.05
N PRO A 1092 -50.39 -38.50 0.47
CA PRO A 1092 -49.87 -39.84 0.15
C PRO A 1092 -49.71 -40.13 -1.36
N ILE A 1093 -50.51 -39.50 -2.22
CA ILE A 1093 -50.41 -39.67 -3.68
C ILE A 1093 -49.19 -38.97 -4.30
N LEU A 1094 -48.48 -38.15 -3.52
CA LEU A 1094 -47.25 -37.46 -3.90
C LEU A 1094 -46.02 -38.08 -3.19
N ASN A 1095 -46.15 -39.26 -2.57
CA ASN A 1095 -45.00 -40.01 -2.10
C ASN A 1095 -44.06 -40.37 -3.27
N GLY A 1096 -42.77 -40.42 -2.98
CA GLY A 1096 -41.74 -40.92 -3.89
C GLY A 1096 -41.40 -42.40 -3.64
N ASP A 1097 -40.34 -42.86 -4.29
CA ASP A 1097 -39.93 -44.27 -4.30
C ASP A 1097 -38.68 -44.51 -3.44
N VAL A 1098 -38.66 -45.60 -2.67
CA VAL A 1098 -37.44 -46.19 -2.07
C VAL A 1098 -37.16 -47.52 -2.74
N ILE A 1099 -36.04 -47.62 -3.46
CA ILE A 1099 -35.60 -48.83 -4.18
C ILE A 1099 -34.30 -49.34 -3.57
N LEU A 1100 -34.34 -50.57 -3.03
CA LEU A 1100 -33.16 -51.26 -2.52
C LEU A 1100 -32.80 -52.43 -3.44
N ASN A 1101 -31.65 -52.34 -4.09
CA ASN A 1101 -31.10 -53.37 -4.97
C ASN A 1101 -29.97 -54.09 -4.24
N THR A 1102 -30.30 -55.23 -3.62
CA THR A 1102 -29.34 -56.16 -3.03
C THR A 1102 -29.27 -57.43 -3.88
N PRO A 1103 -28.07 -57.91 -4.30
CA PRO A 1103 -27.96 -59.18 -5.01
C PRO A 1103 -28.51 -60.33 -4.14
N ASP A 1104 -29.30 -61.22 -4.74
CA ASP A 1104 -29.77 -62.43 -4.08
C ASP A 1104 -28.57 -63.29 -3.65
N LEU A 1105 -28.28 -63.28 -2.34
CA LEU A 1105 -27.31 -64.18 -1.75
C LEU A 1105 -27.96 -65.58 -1.73
N ASP A 1106 -27.57 -66.47 -2.64
CA ASP A 1106 -27.98 -67.87 -2.65
C ASP A 1106 -27.09 -68.68 -1.67
N PRO A 1107 -27.54 -68.97 -0.43
CA PRO A 1107 -26.74 -69.68 0.55
C PRO A 1107 -26.46 -71.14 0.17
N THR A 1108 -27.14 -71.70 -0.84
CA THR A 1108 -26.96 -73.10 -1.23
C THR A 1108 -25.65 -73.35 -1.96
N ARG A 1109 -25.02 -72.32 -2.54
CA ARG A 1109 -23.76 -72.43 -3.29
C ARG A 1109 -22.49 -72.52 -2.41
N GLY A 1110 -22.64 -72.44 -1.09
CA GLY A 1110 -21.54 -72.45 -0.12
C GLY A 1110 -21.34 -73.75 0.67
N LEU A 1111 -22.14 -74.80 0.45
CA LEU A 1111 -22.07 -76.04 1.22
C LEU A 1111 -20.96 -76.99 0.72
N THR A 1112 -19.72 -76.75 1.14
CA THR A 1112 -18.71 -77.82 1.21
C THR A 1112 -19.08 -78.79 2.34
N VAL A 1113 -19.35 -80.04 1.98
CA VAL A 1113 -19.72 -81.09 2.95
C VAL A 1113 -18.51 -81.42 3.83
N LEU A 1114 -18.59 -81.10 5.11
CA LEU A 1114 -17.64 -81.57 6.12
C LEU A 1114 -17.78 -83.09 6.30
N PRO A 1115 -16.67 -83.87 6.31
CA PRO A 1115 -16.75 -85.32 6.42
C PRO A 1115 -17.31 -85.78 7.78
N THR A 1116 -18.40 -86.53 7.76
CA THR A 1116 -19.17 -86.96 8.95
C THR A 1116 -18.58 -88.19 9.64
N ASN A 1117 -17.36 -88.07 10.16
CA ASN A 1117 -16.81 -89.00 11.14
C ASN A 1117 -16.59 -88.29 12.48
N LEU A 1118 -17.56 -88.41 13.40
CA LEU A 1118 -17.33 -88.03 14.80
C LEU A 1118 -16.33 -89.00 15.43
N VAL A 1119 -15.22 -88.47 15.94
CA VAL A 1119 -14.38 -89.18 16.92
C VAL A 1119 -14.89 -88.83 18.32
N ASP A 1120 -15.42 -89.82 19.02
CA ASP A 1120 -15.88 -89.69 20.41
C ASP A 1120 -14.68 -89.56 21.37
N VAL A 1121 -14.34 -88.32 21.72
CA VAL A 1121 -13.24 -88.02 22.66
C VAL A 1121 -13.61 -88.24 24.14
N SER A 1122 -14.86 -88.60 24.46
CA SER A 1122 -15.32 -88.76 25.86
C SER A 1122 -14.79 -90.02 26.57
N LYS A 1123 -14.02 -90.88 25.87
CA LYS A 1123 -13.49 -92.16 26.38
C LYS A 1123 -11.96 -92.29 26.38
N GLN A 1124 -11.22 -91.19 26.19
CA GLN A 1124 -9.74 -91.20 26.25
C GLN A 1124 -9.14 -90.29 27.34
N ILE A 1125 -9.78 -90.23 28.51
CA ILE A 1125 -9.12 -89.74 29.74
C ILE A 1125 -9.01 -90.89 30.74
N ALA A 1126 -7.78 -91.40 30.91
CA ALA A 1126 -7.36 -92.17 32.06
C ALA A 1126 -6.30 -91.37 32.82
N GLN A 1127 -6.45 -91.27 34.14
CA GLN A 1127 -5.51 -90.54 35.01
C GLN A 1127 -4.15 -91.25 35.08
N GLY A 1128 -3.05 -90.48 35.12
CA GLY A 1128 -1.71 -91.01 35.38
C GLY A 1128 -0.69 -89.88 35.59
N CYS A 1129 0.16 -90.01 36.61
CA CYS A 1129 1.08 -88.95 37.04
C CYS A 1129 2.43 -88.89 36.29
N THR A 1130 3.16 -87.81 36.58
CA THR A 1130 4.58 -87.48 36.32
C THR A 1130 5.57 -88.63 36.65
N PRO A 1131 6.89 -88.60 36.30
CA PRO A 1131 7.75 -87.41 36.09
C PRO A 1131 8.97 -87.50 35.10
N LYS A 1132 9.82 -86.43 35.11
CA LYS A 1132 11.28 -86.33 34.74
C LYS A 1132 11.69 -86.08 33.27
N GLY A 1133 12.48 -85.00 33.07
CA GLY A 1133 13.37 -84.73 31.92
C GLY A 1133 12.90 -83.55 31.04
N LYS A 1134 13.33 -82.30 31.23
CA LYS A 1134 14.59 -81.69 30.70
C LYS A 1134 14.85 -82.03 29.22
N ILE A 1135 14.90 -81.13 28.23
CA ILE A 1135 14.84 -79.63 28.15
C ILE A 1135 14.20 -79.25 26.80
N ALA A 1136 13.40 -78.17 26.76
CA ALA A 1136 13.19 -77.35 25.55
C ALA A 1136 12.87 -75.90 25.98
N SER A 1137 13.31 -74.92 25.20
CA SER A 1137 13.39 -73.51 25.62
C SER A 1137 12.05 -72.78 25.72
N HIS A 1138 12.04 -71.73 26.54
CA HIS A 1138 10.90 -70.88 26.88
C HIS A 1138 10.63 -69.82 25.80
N PHE A 1139 9.36 -69.47 25.56
CA PHE A 1139 8.96 -68.15 25.07
C PHE A 1139 7.77 -67.66 25.87
N THR A 1140 7.84 -66.44 26.39
CA THR A 1140 6.87 -65.90 27.35
C THR A 1140 6.30 -64.59 26.84
N SER A 1141 4.98 -64.52 26.68
CA SER A 1141 4.24 -63.27 26.56
C SER A 1141 3.53 -62.97 27.88
N THR A 1142 4.23 -62.36 28.83
CA THR A 1142 3.62 -61.81 30.06
C THR A 1142 2.95 -60.48 29.72
N GLY A 1143 1.66 -60.55 29.37
CA GLY A 1143 0.91 -59.43 28.81
C GLY A 1143 0.61 -58.26 29.74
N ARG A 1144 -0.34 -57.43 29.30
CA ARG A 1144 -1.39 -56.80 30.14
C ARG A 1144 -2.35 -55.94 29.29
N GLY A 1145 -3.66 -56.11 29.52
CA GLY A 1145 -4.62 -55.01 29.38
C GLY A 1145 -5.29 -54.77 28.02
N GLY A 1146 -5.83 -55.79 27.36
CA GLY A 1146 -6.66 -55.61 26.17
C GLY A 1146 -7.85 -56.56 26.10
N LEU A 1147 -9.06 -55.99 26.07
CA LEU A 1147 -10.38 -56.54 25.66
C LEU A 1147 -10.91 -57.82 26.35
N PRO A 1148 -12.22 -57.89 26.69
CA PRO A 1148 -12.85 -59.14 27.10
C PRO A 1148 -12.89 -60.13 25.93
N LEU A 1149 -12.87 -61.43 26.24
CA LEU A 1149 -12.82 -62.51 25.25
C LEU A 1149 -14.17 -62.78 24.54
N ASN A 1150 -15.22 -62.03 24.86
CA ASN A 1150 -16.56 -62.21 24.29
C ASN A 1150 -17.26 -60.84 24.14
N PRO A 1151 -18.05 -60.58 23.07
CA PRO A 1151 -18.61 -59.25 22.78
C PRO A 1151 -19.64 -58.74 23.78
N ASP A 1152 -20.30 -59.65 24.51
CA ASP A 1152 -21.46 -59.33 25.34
C ASP A 1152 -21.11 -58.96 26.80
N GLU A 1153 -19.82 -58.98 27.18
CA GLU A 1153 -19.37 -58.59 28.53
C GLU A 1153 -19.09 -57.09 28.67
N PRO A 1154 -19.61 -56.40 29.70
CA PRO A 1154 -19.38 -54.98 29.90
C PRO A 1154 -17.94 -54.68 30.35
N LEU A 1155 -17.30 -53.72 29.67
CA LEU A 1155 -15.94 -53.24 29.95
C LEU A 1155 -15.81 -52.68 31.39
N ARG A 1156 -15.22 -53.48 32.30
CA ARG A 1156 -14.89 -53.04 33.66
C ARG A 1156 -13.66 -52.13 33.67
N GLY A 1157 -13.89 -50.83 33.54
CA GLY A 1157 -12.86 -49.80 33.63
C GLY A 1157 -12.27 -49.64 35.04
N ARG A 1158 -11.15 -50.31 35.34
CA ARG A 1158 -10.17 -49.89 36.36
C ARG A 1158 -8.77 -50.41 36.03
N ALA A 1159 -8.03 -49.66 35.22
CA ALA A 1159 -6.59 -49.81 35.11
C ALA A 1159 -5.95 -49.26 36.39
N VAL A 1160 -5.37 -50.13 37.21
CA VAL A 1160 -4.55 -49.72 38.36
C VAL A 1160 -3.19 -49.29 37.83
N MET A 1161 -2.88 -47.99 37.93
CA MET A 1161 -1.51 -47.48 37.75
C MET A 1161 -0.64 -48.02 38.89
N THR A 1162 0.24 -48.97 38.58
CA THR A 1162 1.31 -49.38 39.49
C THR A 1162 2.53 -48.50 39.26
N ASN A 1163 2.97 -47.76 40.28
CA ASN A 1163 4.19 -46.97 40.22
C ASN A 1163 5.44 -47.84 40.05
N TRP A 1164 6.51 -47.20 39.57
CA TRP A 1164 7.82 -47.81 39.38
C TRP A 1164 8.45 -48.21 40.71
N VAL A 1165 9.27 -49.26 40.68
CA VAL A 1165 10.05 -49.73 41.83
C VAL A 1165 11.13 -48.73 42.18
N THR A 1166 11.19 -48.33 43.45
CA THR A 1166 12.42 -47.87 44.11
C THR A 1166 12.76 -48.83 45.25
N LEU A 1167 14.05 -49.17 45.37
CA LEU A 1167 14.57 -50.07 46.42
C LEU A 1167 14.96 -49.25 47.65
N GLY A 1168 14.51 -49.68 48.83
CA GLY A 1168 15.00 -49.16 50.12
C GLY A 1168 13.92 -49.03 51.19
N GLU A 1169 13.66 -50.10 51.94
CA GLU A 1169 12.88 -50.00 53.18
C GLU A 1169 13.73 -49.42 54.33
N GLY A 1170 13.15 -48.48 55.07
CA GLY A 1170 13.74 -47.90 56.28
C GLY A 1170 12.65 -47.24 57.12
N ASN A 1171 12.13 -47.98 58.11
CA ASN A 1171 11.07 -47.60 59.05
C ASN A 1171 11.05 -46.11 59.47
N GLN A 1172 9.85 -45.49 59.57
CA GLN A 1172 9.18 -45.24 60.86
C GLN A 1172 7.78 -44.60 60.72
N GLN A 1173 7.11 -44.39 61.86
CA GLN A 1173 5.66 -44.23 62.01
C GLN A 1173 5.12 -42.81 61.73
N ILE A 1174 3.99 -42.76 61.01
CA ILE A 1174 2.76 -41.97 61.24
C ILE A 1174 2.88 -40.66 62.05
N ARG A 1175 2.57 -39.52 61.41
CA ARG A 1175 1.45 -38.62 61.84
C ARG A 1175 1.03 -37.63 60.76
N GLU A 1176 -0.26 -37.28 60.77
CA GLU A 1176 -0.92 -36.44 59.76
C GLU A 1176 -0.46 -34.97 59.81
N ILE A 1177 -0.31 -34.35 58.65
CA ILE A 1177 -0.42 -32.90 58.48
C ILE A 1177 -1.25 -32.62 57.22
N THR A 1178 -2.32 -31.85 57.40
CA THR A 1178 -3.19 -31.33 56.33
C THR A 1178 -2.40 -30.47 55.36
N ASN A 1179 -2.57 -30.63 54.03
CA ASN A 1179 -2.41 -29.49 53.13
C ASN A 1179 -3.13 -29.62 51.78
N LYS A 1180 -3.49 -28.44 51.26
CA LYS A 1180 -4.32 -28.20 50.08
C LYS A 1180 -3.49 -27.34 49.13
N SER A 1181 -3.21 -27.80 47.91
CA SER A 1181 -2.48 -27.00 46.90
C SER A 1181 -3.24 -26.94 45.58
N THR A 1182 -3.54 -25.72 45.14
CA THR A 1182 -4.05 -25.38 43.80
C THR A 1182 -2.92 -25.44 42.75
N PRO A 1183 -3.24 -25.51 41.45
CA PRO A 1183 -2.22 -25.48 40.38
C PRO A 1183 -1.52 -24.11 40.32
N GLU A 1184 -0.22 -24.10 40.03
CA GLU A 1184 0.54 -22.86 39.83
C GLU A 1184 0.24 -22.21 38.47
N THR A 1185 0.16 -20.88 38.48
CA THR A 1185 -0.01 -20.03 37.29
C THR A 1185 1.32 -19.81 36.58
N ILE A 1186 1.30 -19.85 35.25
CA ILE A 1186 2.43 -19.47 34.39
C ILE A 1186 2.64 -17.95 34.51
N ILE A 1187 3.90 -17.52 34.70
CA ILE A 1187 4.30 -16.11 34.83
C ILE A 1187 5.32 -15.79 33.73
N GLU A 1188 5.17 -14.63 33.08
CA GLU A 1188 6.06 -14.14 32.03
C GLU A 1188 7.41 -13.67 32.60
N ALA A 1189 8.49 -13.85 31.83
CA ALA A 1189 9.82 -13.40 32.25
C ALA A 1189 9.93 -11.87 32.20
N GLN A 1190 10.27 -11.23 33.32
CA GLN A 1190 10.36 -9.76 33.43
C GLN A 1190 11.81 -9.26 33.39
N SER A 1191 12.80 -10.16 33.41
CA SER A 1191 14.22 -9.80 33.34
C SER A 1191 15.07 -10.94 32.76
N TRP A 1192 16.35 -10.67 32.58
CA TRP A 1192 17.34 -11.70 32.26
C TRP A 1192 18.58 -11.54 33.14
N VAL A 1193 19.19 -12.67 33.49
CA VAL A 1193 20.43 -12.74 34.29
C VAL A 1193 21.50 -13.46 33.50
N ILE A 1194 22.77 -13.10 33.71
CA ILE A 1194 23.90 -13.93 33.26
C ILE A 1194 24.24 -14.87 34.41
N ASN A 1195 24.12 -16.17 34.18
CA ASN A 1195 24.47 -17.19 35.17
C ASN A 1195 26.00 -17.33 35.32
N SER A 1196 26.46 -18.15 36.26
CA SER A 1196 27.90 -18.36 36.54
C SER A 1196 28.72 -18.86 35.34
N ASP A 1197 28.05 -19.42 34.33
CA ASP A 1197 28.66 -20.02 33.14
C ASP A 1197 28.66 -19.04 31.95
N GLY A 1198 28.26 -17.77 32.17
CA GLY A 1198 28.21 -16.73 31.14
C GLY A 1198 26.98 -16.80 30.22
N LYS A 1199 25.97 -17.61 30.54
CA LYS A 1199 24.74 -17.74 29.73
C LYS A 1199 23.64 -16.82 30.22
N VAL A 1200 22.90 -16.26 29.27
CA VAL A 1200 21.70 -15.44 29.52
C VAL A 1200 20.51 -16.35 29.80
N GLU A 1201 19.89 -16.20 30.97
CA GLU A 1201 18.67 -16.88 31.39
C GLU A 1201 17.55 -15.87 31.62
N LEU A 1202 16.35 -16.16 31.10
CA LEU A 1202 15.14 -15.36 31.30
C LEU A 1202 14.50 -15.73 32.64
N VAL A 1203 14.24 -14.74 33.50
CA VAL A 1203 13.68 -14.95 34.84
C VAL A 1203 12.45 -14.07 35.07
N ALA A 1204 11.46 -14.59 35.81
CA ALA A 1204 10.30 -13.81 36.23
C ALA A 1204 10.71 -12.67 37.20
N TYR A 1205 11.69 -12.91 38.07
CA TYR A 1205 12.22 -11.94 39.03
C TYR A 1205 13.72 -12.17 39.25
N VAL A 1206 14.48 -11.09 39.44
CA VAL A 1206 15.91 -11.16 39.80
C VAL A 1206 16.05 -11.40 41.31
N PRO A 1207 16.71 -12.47 41.79
CA PRO A 1207 16.86 -12.72 43.22
C PRO A 1207 17.79 -11.69 43.87
N GLY A 1208 17.23 -10.76 44.66
CA GLY A 1208 18.02 -9.82 45.48
C GLY A 1208 17.49 -8.39 45.57
N SER A 1209 16.55 -7.96 44.72
CA SER A 1209 15.99 -6.60 44.75
C SER A 1209 14.67 -6.51 45.53
N THR A 1210 14.74 -6.31 46.84
CA THR A 1210 13.55 -5.99 47.65
C THR A 1210 13.21 -4.50 47.55
N PHE A 1211 12.14 -4.15 46.82
CA PHE A 1211 11.47 -2.86 46.96
C PHE A 1211 9.96 -3.05 47.13
N ASN A 1212 9.46 -2.61 48.30
CA ASN A 1212 8.03 -2.61 48.62
C ASN A 1212 7.31 -1.54 47.80
N ASN A 1213 6.28 -1.92 47.06
CA ASN A 1213 5.34 -0.98 46.46
C ASN A 1213 4.22 -0.64 47.46
N SER A 1214 4.24 0.59 47.99
CA SER A 1214 3.07 1.22 48.59
C SER A 1214 3.04 2.71 48.26
N SER A 1215 2.12 3.09 47.38
CA SER A 1215 1.47 4.40 47.26
C SER A 1215 2.19 5.65 47.81
N LEU A 1216 2.55 6.58 46.93
CA LEU A 1216 2.01 7.96 46.92
C LEU A 1216 2.56 8.80 45.75
N LEU A 1217 1.83 9.86 45.40
CA LEU A 1217 2.18 10.82 44.36
C LEU A 1217 3.35 11.74 44.77
N SER A 1218 4.27 12.04 43.85
CA SER A 1218 4.78 13.41 43.67
C SER A 1218 5.65 13.57 42.41
N ASN A 1219 5.49 14.69 41.71
CA ASN A 1219 6.48 15.20 40.74
C ASN A 1219 7.86 15.40 41.42
N LEU A 1220 8.98 15.30 40.68
CA LEU A 1220 9.88 16.44 40.43
C LEU A 1220 11.05 16.14 39.46
N SER A 1221 11.45 17.22 38.79
CA SER A 1221 12.58 17.51 37.87
C SER A 1221 13.99 16.93 38.08
N CYS A 1222 14.73 16.86 36.95
CA CYS A 1222 16.17 17.12 36.72
C CYS A 1222 17.19 17.13 37.88
N ASN A 1223 18.30 16.38 37.73
CA ASN A 1223 19.62 16.99 37.46
C ASN A 1223 20.78 16.00 37.15
N ALA A 1224 21.42 16.27 36.02
CA ALA A 1224 22.83 16.16 35.60
C ALA A 1224 23.99 15.53 36.45
N PHE A 1225 24.88 14.83 35.72
CA PHE A 1225 26.35 14.61 35.91
C PHE A 1225 26.87 13.71 37.09
N PRO A 1226 28.13 13.16 37.03
CA PRO A 1226 29.12 13.07 35.93
C PRO A 1226 29.79 11.68 35.71
N SER A 1227 30.67 11.63 34.70
CA SER A 1227 31.68 10.62 34.30
C SER A 1227 32.35 9.73 35.38
N SER A 1228 32.64 8.46 35.05
CA SER A 1228 34.02 7.93 34.81
C SER A 1228 34.15 6.39 34.78
N GLN A 1229 34.35 5.80 33.60
CA GLN A 1229 35.50 4.96 33.18
C GLN A 1229 35.30 4.46 31.74
#